data_AF-A0A950UGE9-F1
#
_entry.id   AF-A0A950UGE9-F1
#
_cell.length_a   1.000
_cell.length_b   1.000
_cell.length_c   1.000
_cell.angle_alpha   90.00
_cell.angle_beta   90.00
_cell.angle_gamma   90.00
#
_symmetry.space_group_name_H-M   'P 1'
#
loop_
_entity.id
_entity.type
_entity.pdbx_description
1 polymer ?
#
loop_
_entity_poly.entity_id
_entity_poly.type
_entity_poly.pdbx_seq_one_letter_code
_entity_poly.pdbx_strand_id
1 'polypeptide(L)'
;MAATVHRVAPKGRGAHRTIREALRAAGDGSEIRIAEGEYVEPLVLDRPVRLVAEDGPVRVLAAGTPALTVRTAGAQVEGLTLIGGVAGNAPAVAVLEGDLEMEGCEISGGRVEADGDASITLRHCGISGGTLAGVHLNSTGSAVLEECTVESVDGTGIVIGSDTSATLTRVVVRKAGGSGLRVRGRATVAFQDCQVTGAGRSGLLVEDTAAVLMTDCRLEDSATEGVRVLGSSSRAGHSDGSVPTSADGGGISLVGCEVLRSGTAGVAASGSGDVLLMATKVRDGGGAGVCAEGEARVEIVDSHISRQHGAGLVGRGSAQLTARESTVRGTRENGLLAGEDSAVQLSASALTDSKFSAVHACGQARVQITDCRIGATREHGIRATERAEITVEGGQVSDCGLSGLHVDNEAAARVRGLSVLRGVFGVTMESSGTVLLQECRIAGSERAGVTCGPGAAPVLRECRISGQGTAGVVVMERSTATFEDCMVLDAAGSGVVVAKGADPRLTGVSVSRTGMNSLFVGEDARGTYQDCVFSEPGNAEGEGHAYPALHLSARSVPVLRGCVVRDAEEDVALAEGAKPVLEDCISRGVKKAALPSSGSSLLKAKPMSEGGAPSPEDADAPKARETEADPDETLEELLAELDDLIGLERVKHDVSSLVKLMQMVRRREESGLAAPPLSRHLVFTGNPGTGKTTVARLYGRILRAVGLLERGHLVETDRSDLVGQYVGHTGPKTQKVIQQAMGGVLFIDEAYSLAPAFAGNDFGHEAIATLLKMMEDFRDQFVVIVAGYPEEMERFVQSNPGLASRFSRTLLFENYGTSELVRIVEHHASKHQYELTESTRGSLSSYFDMLPRDRRFGNGRTARQIFQTMTERQAYRVAELADPQASDLVTLRPEDLPA
;
A
#
# COMPACT_ATOMS: atom_id res chain seq x y z
N MET A 1 -52.02 11.68 51.84
CA MET A 1 -53.43 11.77 51.36
C MET A 1 -53.58 10.76 50.23
N ALA A 2 -54.68 10.02 50.17
CA ALA A 2 -54.87 9.00 49.13
C ALA A 2 -54.85 9.65 47.74
N ALA A 3 -54.05 9.12 46.81
CA ALA A 3 -54.01 9.59 45.43
C ALA A 3 -55.41 9.51 44.82
N THR A 4 -55.94 10.64 44.37
CA THR A 4 -57.29 10.68 43.78
C THR A 4 -57.20 10.09 42.38
N VAL A 5 -57.96 9.02 42.13
CA VAL A 5 -57.97 8.34 40.81
C VAL A 5 -59.09 8.92 39.95
N HIS A 6 -58.74 9.49 38.80
CA HIS A 6 -59.68 9.97 37.80
C HIS A 6 -59.71 8.99 36.61
N ARG A 7 -60.91 8.57 36.17
CA ARG A 7 -61.06 7.69 35.00
C ARG A 7 -61.59 8.46 33.80
N VAL A 8 -60.89 8.33 32.67
CA VAL A 8 -61.22 8.94 31.38
C VAL A 8 -61.70 7.86 30.43
N ALA A 9 -62.85 8.08 29.78
CA ALA A 9 -63.33 7.20 28.71
C ALA A 9 -64.07 8.04 27.64
N PRO A 10 -63.76 7.88 26.34
CA PRO A 10 -64.36 8.66 25.27
C PRO A 10 -65.82 8.24 25.02
N LYS A 11 -66.15 6.98 25.35
CA LYS A 11 -67.49 6.39 25.31
C LYS A 11 -67.68 5.49 26.54
N GLY A 12 -68.61 5.80 27.46
CA GLY A 12 -68.91 4.94 28.63
C GLY A 12 -69.06 5.67 29.97
N ARG A 13 -68.95 4.92 31.09
CA ARG A 13 -69.07 5.40 32.49
C ARG A 13 -67.72 5.90 33.07
N GLY A 14 -67.00 6.74 32.34
CA GLY A 14 -65.85 7.49 32.88
C GLY A 14 -66.31 8.72 33.67
N ALA A 15 -65.49 9.21 34.61
CA ALA A 15 -65.76 10.46 35.33
C ALA A 15 -65.54 11.69 34.41
N HIS A 16 -64.72 11.52 33.36
CA HIS A 16 -64.35 12.55 32.40
C HIS A 16 -64.41 11.98 30.97
N ARG A 17 -64.72 12.84 29.98
CA ARG A 17 -64.79 12.44 28.56
C ARG A 17 -63.50 12.72 27.80
N THR A 18 -62.68 13.63 28.31
CA THR A 18 -61.37 14.01 27.74
C THR A 18 -60.29 13.94 28.81
N ILE A 19 -59.04 13.76 28.39
CA ILE A 19 -57.89 13.74 29.31
C ILE A 19 -57.70 15.14 29.91
N ARG A 20 -57.92 16.20 29.14
CA ARG A 20 -57.82 17.58 29.62
C ARG A 20 -58.83 17.93 30.72
N GLU A 21 -60.06 17.41 30.65
CA GLU A 21 -61.04 17.57 31.74
C GLU A 21 -60.54 16.93 33.03
N ALA A 22 -59.97 15.72 32.95
CA ALA A 22 -59.38 15.04 34.11
C ALA A 22 -58.17 15.80 34.67
N LEU A 23 -57.28 16.30 33.81
CA LEU A 23 -56.13 17.11 34.22
C LEU A 23 -56.53 18.39 34.96
N ARG A 24 -57.60 19.07 34.52
CA ARG A 24 -58.12 20.26 35.21
C ARG A 24 -58.69 19.93 36.60
N ALA A 25 -59.33 18.77 36.73
CA ALA A 25 -59.95 18.32 37.98
C ALA A 25 -58.97 17.63 38.96
N ALA A 26 -57.83 17.17 38.46
CA ALA A 26 -56.80 16.48 39.24
C ALA A 26 -56.04 17.44 40.17
N GLY A 27 -55.76 16.99 41.39
CA GLY A 27 -54.83 17.67 42.30
C GLY A 27 -53.41 17.10 42.18
N ASP A 28 -52.49 17.65 42.95
CA ASP A 28 -51.11 17.17 43.01
C ASP A 28 -51.05 15.70 43.46
N GLY A 29 -50.31 14.87 42.72
CA GLY A 29 -50.15 13.43 42.94
C GLY A 29 -51.35 12.58 42.50
N SER A 30 -52.33 13.14 41.79
CA SER A 30 -53.46 12.38 41.26
C SER A 30 -53.05 11.39 40.15
N GLU A 31 -53.73 10.24 40.10
CA GLU A 31 -53.59 9.25 39.03
C GLU A 31 -54.76 9.38 38.04
N ILE A 32 -54.47 9.47 36.75
CA ILE A 32 -55.46 9.54 35.67
C ILE A 32 -55.35 8.28 34.84
N ARG A 33 -56.38 7.44 34.93
CA ARG A 33 -56.51 6.19 34.18
C ARG A 33 -57.31 6.41 32.91
N ILE A 34 -56.76 6.00 31.78
CA ILE A 34 -57.28 6.32 30.45
C ILE A 34 -57.67 5.03 29.75
N ALA A 35 -58.95 4.90 29.41
CA ALA A 35 -59.46 3.77 28.64
C ALA A 35 -59.00 3.83 27.17
N GLU A 36 -58.96 2.68 26.49
CA GLU A 36 -58.63 2.61 25.06
C GLU A 36 -59.41 3.61 24.21
N GLY A 37 -58.74 4.19 23.23
CA GLY A 37 -59.36 5.15 22.34
C GLY A 37 -58.40 6.15 21.73
N GLU A 38 -58.98 6.97 20.85
CA GLU A 38 -58.29 8.05 20.16
C GLU A 38 -58.73 9.41 20.74
N TYR A 39 -57.76 10.18 21.20
CA TYR A 39 -57.93 11.46 21.90
C TYR A 39 -57.24 12.56 21.11
N VAL A 40 -58.02 13.42 20.45
CA VAL A 40 -57.49 14.52 19.64
C VAL A 40 -57.42 15.78 20.49
N GLU A 41 -56.41 15.86 21.35
CA GLU A 41 -56.19 16.98 22.26
C GLU A 41 -54.70 17.09 22.65
N PRO A 42 -54.09 18.29 22.64
CA PRO A 42 -52.79 18.50 23.28
C PRO A 42 -52.93 18.45 24.80
N LEU A 43 -51.96 17.80 25.45
CA LEU A 43 -51.87 17.65 26.90
C LEU A 43 -50.81 18.57 27.47
N VAL A 44 -51.14 19.25 28.58
CA VAL A 44 -50.21 20.09 29.33
C VAL A 44 -50.22 19.65 30.78
N LEU A 45 -49.06 19.23 31.29
CA LEU A 45 -48.84 18.84 32.68
C LEU A 45 -48.20 20.01 33.42
N ASP A 46 -49.03 20.75 34.15
CA ASP A 46 -48.64 21.90 34.99
C ASP A 46 -48.52 21.55 36.48
N ARG A 47 -48.83 20.30 36.84
CA ARG A 47 -48.83 19.76 38.21
C ARG A 47 -48.39 18.28 38.21
N PRO A 48 -47.81 17.76 39.31
CA PRO A 48 -47.35 16.38 39.39
C PRO A 48 -48.53 15.42 39.27
N VAL A 49 -48.67 14.71 38.15
CA VAL A 49 -49.72 13.72 37.91
C VAL A 49 -49.17 12.50 37.21
N ARG A 50 -49.86 11.38 37.40
CA ARG A 50 -49.55 10.11 36.74
C ARG A 50 -50.64 9.76 35.72
N LEU A 51 -50.28 9.71 34.43
CA LEU A 51 -51.15 9.27 33.34
C LEU A 51 -50.89 7.79 33.05
N VAL A 52 -51.93 6.95 33.06
CA VAL A 52 -51.80 5.50 32.87
C VAL A 52 -52.86 5.00 31.90
N ALA A 53 -52.45 4.28 30.86
CA ALA A 53 -53.36 3.51 30.03
C ALA A 53 -53.90 2.30 30.82
N GLU A 54 -55.21 2.03 30.77
CA GLU A 54 -55.81 0.87 31.46
C GLU A 54 -55.64 -0.43 30.66
N ASP A 55 -56.60 -0.72 29.78
CA ASP A 55 -56.63 -1.91 28.93
C ASP A 55 -56.80 -1.46 27.48
N GLY A 56 -55.83 -1.79 26.63
CA GLY A 56 -55.85 -1.47 25.20
C GLY A 56 -55.15 -0.15 24.82
N PRO A 57 -54.98 0.13 23.51
CA PRO A 57 -54.17 1.23 23.03
C PRO A 57 -54.82 2.60 23.27
N VAL A 58 -54.08 3.52 23.89
CA VAL A 58 -54.47 4.93 24.10
C VAL A 58 -53.66 5.81 23.16
N ARG A 59 -54.33 6.44 22.18
CA ARG A 59 -53.68 7.29 21.17
C ARG A 59 -54.03 8.75 21.41
N VAL A 60 -53.03 9.59 21.65
CA VAL A 60 -53.17 11.03 21.82
C VAL A 60 -52.59 11.74 20.61
N LEU A 61 -53.42 12.54 19.93
CA LEU A 61 -53.05 13.25 18.70
C LEU A 61 -53.13 14.76 18.89
N ALA A 62 -52.08 15.47 18.51
CA ALA A 62 -52.08 16.94 18.45
C ALA A 62 -51.63 17.42 17.06
N ALA A 63 -52.37 18.37 16.47
CA ALA A 63 -52.02 18.96 15.18
C ALA A 63 -51.27 20.29 15.40
N GLY A 64 -50.06 20.40 14.84
CA GLY A 64 -49.25 21.64 14.86
C GLY A 64 -48.74 22.09 16.22
N THR A 65 -48.90 21.27 17.27
CA THR A 65 -48.40 21.51 18.63
C THR A 65 -47.94 20.18 19.24
N PRO A 66 -47.13 20.19 20.30
CA PRO A 66 -46.76 18.97 21.01
C PRO A 66 -47.98 18.23 21.56
N ALA A 67 -47.98 16.91 21.44
CA ALA A 67 -49.01 16.05 22.03
C ALA A 67 -48.94 16.09 23.56
N LEU A 68 -47.73 16.22 24.11
CA LEU A 68 -47.47 16.36 25.54
C LEU A 68 -46.49 17.52 25.79
N THR A 69 -46.87 18.44 26.69
CA THR A 69 -46.00 19.48 27.22
C THR A 69 -45.92 19.37 28.74
N VAL A 70 -44.72 19.35 29.31
CA VAL A 70 -44.47 19.26 30.76
C VAL A 70 -43.85 20.55 31.28
N ARG A 71 -44.40 21.08 32.37
CA ARG A 71 -43.98 22.32 33.05
C ARG A 71 -43.98 22.15 34.58
N THR A 72 -43.64 20.96 35.05
CA THR A 72 -43.79 20.56 36.45
C THR A 72 -42.83 19.44 36.78
N ALA A 73 -42.50 19.30 38.06
CA ALA A 73 -41.72 18.18 38.58
C ALA A 73 -42.64 17.01 38.95
N GLY A 74 -42.18 15.77 38.80
CA GLY A 74 -42.90 14.55 39.15
C GLY A 74 -44.03 14.16 38.20
N ALA A 75 -43.90 14.49 36.90
CA ALA A 75 -44.86 14.04 35.89
C ALA A 75 -44.53 12.60 35.45
N GLN A 76 -45.55 11.73 35.43
CA GLN A 76 -45.39 10.31 35.03
C GLN A 76 -46.38 9.95 33.93
N VAL A 77 -45.93 9.20 32.91
CA VAL A 77 -46.76 8.75 31.78
C VAL A 77 -46.46 7.28 31.45
N GLU A 78 -47.48 6.44 31.40
CA GLU A 78 -47.33 4.99 31.21
C GLU A 78 -48.30 4.44 30.16
N GLY A 79 -47.75 3.76 29.15
CA GLY A 79 -48.52 3.00 28.16
C GLY A 79 -49.26 3.84 27.11
N LEU A 80 -48.89 5.10 26.90
CA LEU A 80 -49.55 5.98 25.94
C LEU A 80 -48.86 5.97 24.57
N THR A 81 -49.64 6.06 23.49
CA THR A 81 -49.16 6.40 22.15
C THR A 81 -49.37 7.88 21.88
N LEU A 82 -48.29 8.65 21.78
CA LEU A 82 -48.28 10.09 21.53
C LEU A 82 -47.92 10.37 20.07
N ILE A 83 -48.81 11.05 19.35
CA ILE A 83 -48.64 11.36 17.92
C ILE A 83 -48.62 12.88 17.75
N GLY A 84 -47.44 13.41 17.46
CA GLY A 84 -47.22 14.81 17.13
C GLY A 84 -47.69 15.18 15.71
N GLY A 85 -47.93 16.47 15.50
CA GLY A 85 -48.38 16.98 14.21
C GLY A 85 -47.21 17.33 13.29
N VAL A 86 -47.19 16.73 12.09
CA VAL A 86 -46.14 16.89 11.06
C VAL A 86 -45.94 18.33 10.57
N ALA A 87 -46.86 19.25 10.89
CA ALA A 87 -46.78 20.65 10.47
C ALA A 87 -45.91 21.47 11.45
N GLY A 88 -44.77 21.97 10.96
CA GLY A 88 -44.00 23.04 11.64
C GLY A 88 -42.84 22.61 12.54
N ASN A 89 -42.31 21.38 12.41
CA ASN A 89 -41.14 20.90 13.15
C ASN A 89 -41.30 20.98 14.69
N ALA A 90 -42.53 20.91 15.19
CA ALA A 90 -42.81 20.87 16.62
C ALA A 90 -42.41 19.49 17.20
N PRO A 91 -41.90 19.43 18.45
CA PRO A 91 -41.68 18.15 19.12
C PRO A 91 -43.02 17.46 19.42
N ALA A 92 -43.04 16.13 19.48
CA ALA A 92 -44.20 15.36 19.92
C ALA A 92 -44.36 15.44 21.45
N VAL A 93 -43.22 15.46 22.16
CA VAL A 93 -43.14 15.62 23.61
C VAL A 93 -42.15 16.74 23.92
N ALA A 94 -42.57 17.74 24.68
CA ALA A 94 -41.73 18.86 25.12
C ALA A 94 -41.69 18.94 26.66
N VAL A 95 -40.51 18.76 27.24
CA VAL A 95 -40.26 18.99 28.67
C VAL A 95 -39.57 20.34 28.80
N LEU A 96 -40.31 21.34 29.29
CA LEU A 96 -39.82 22.71 29.37
C LEU A 96 -39.22 23.02 30.75
N GLU A 97 -39.79 22.42 31.80
CA GLU A 97 -39.40 22.61 33.19
C GLU A 97 -39.71 21.32 33.97
N GLY A 98 -38.88 20.99 34.96
CA GLY A 98 -39.09 19.86 35.89
C GLY A 98 -38.64 18.51 35.34
N ASP A 99 -39.29 17.43 35.77
CA ASP A 99 -38.94 16.06 35.42
C ASP A 99 -40.13 15.28 34.85
N LEU A 100 -39.83 14.44 33.86
CA LEU A 100 -40.78 13.54 33.22
C LEU A 100 -40.26 12.11 33.25
N GLU A 101 -41.06 11.19 33.78
CA GLU A 101 -40.86 9.75 33.64
C GLU A 101 -41.87 9.17 32.65
N MET A 102 -41.38 8.43 31.65
CA MET A 102 -42.19 7.71 30.68
C MET A 102 -41.85 6.23 30.67
N GLU A 103 -42.87 5.39 30.72
CA GLU A 103 -42.76 3.93 30.72
C GLU A 103 -43.64 3.33 29.61
N GLY A 104 -43.07 2.48 28.75
CA GLY A 104 -43.83 1.71 27.76
C GLY A 104 -44.62 2.56 26.76
N CYS A 105 -44.11 3.75 26.40
CA CYS A 105 -44.82 4.70 25.55
C CYS A 105 -44.32 4.66 24.09
N GLU A 106 -45.21 4.92 23.15
CA GLU A 106 -44.91 4.99 21.71
C GLU A 106 -45.07 6.42 21.22
N ILE A 107 -44.01 6.99 20.64
CA ILE A 107 -43.93 8.40 20.28
C ILE A 107 -43.67 8.50 18.77
N SER A 108 -44.53 9.21 18.06
CA SER A 108 -44.41 9.38 16.61
C SER A 108 -44.80 10.78 16.13
N GLY A 109 -44.43 11.12 14.90
CA GLY A 109 -44.82 12.39 14.28
C GLY A 109 -44.11 13.62 14.86
N GLY A 110 -43.01 13.42 15.59
CA GLY A 110 -42.18 14.47 16.17
C GLY A 110 -41.13 13.91 17.13
N ARG A 111 -40.19 14.77 17.55
CA ARG A 111 -39.11 14.40 18.48
C ARG A 111 -39.55 14.47 19.94
N VAL A 112 -38.81 13.81 20.82
CA VAL A 112 -38.82 14.08 22.27
C VAL A 112 -37.80 15.16 22.56
N GLU A 113 -38.21 16.25 23.21
CA GLU A 113 -37.35 17.40 23.51
C GLU A 113 -37.35 17.72 25.00
N ALA A 114 -36.15 17.91 25.56
CA ALA A 114 -35.94 18.44 26.91
C ALA A 114 -34.94 19.60 26.86
N ASP A 115 -35.36 20.76 27.37
CA ASP A 115 -34.60 22.02 27.35
C ASP A 115 -34.45 22.60 28.77
N GLY A 116 -33.57 23.61 28.91
CA GLY A 116 -33.44 24.34 30.17
C GLY A 116 -32.83 23.48 31.28
N ASP A 117 -33.53 23.31 32.39
CA ASP A 117 -33.14 22.47 33.52
C ASP A 117 -33.90 21.14 33.59
N ALA A 118 -34.66 20.82 32.53
CA ALA A 118 -35.50 19.64 32.47
C ALA A 118 -34.71 18.33 32.62
N SER A 119 -35.27 17.40 33.38
CA SER A 119 -34.78 16.01 33.48
C SER A 119 -35.77 15.04 32.87
N ILE A 120 -35.28 13.97 32.26
CA ILE A 120 -36.15 13.00 31.56
C ILE A 120 -35.71 11.57 31.78
N THR A 121 -36.66 10.70 32.10
CA THR A 121 -36.45 9.25 32.18
C THR A 121 -37.39 8.57 31.19
N LEU A 122 -36.84 7.84 30.23
CA LEU A 122 -37.58 7.04 29.26
C LEU A 122 -37.23 5.57 29.46
N ARG A 123 -38.24 4.72 29.65
CA ARG A 123 -38.07 3.27 29.82
C ARG A 123 -39.00 2.52 28.89
N HIS A 124 -38.45 1.56 28.15
CA HIS A 124 -39.21 0.74 27.19
C HIS A 124 -40.04 1.56 26.19
N CYS A 125 -39.55 2.74 25.81
CA CYS A 125 -40.23 3.65 24.89
C CYS A 125 -39.77 3.47 23.43
N GLY A 126 -40.72 3.52 22.50
CA GLY A 126 -40.47 3.58 21.06
C GLY A 126 -40.62 5.01 20.53
N ILE A 127 -39.65 5.49 19.74
CA ILE A 127 -39.67 6.82 19.13
C ILE A 127 -39.43 6.68 17.63
N SER A 128 -40.35 7.20 16.80
CA SER A 128 -40.26 7.08 15.34
C SER A 128 -40.72 8.32 14.56
N GLY A 129 -40.22 8.48 13.33
CA GLY A 129 -40.72 9.50 12.39
C GLY A 129 -40.46 10.95 12.81
N GLY A 130 -39.42 11.19 13.61
CA GLY A 130 -38.97 12.54 13.96
C GLY A 130 -38.24 13.22 12.81
N THR A 131 -38.42 14.54 12.67
CA THR A 131 -37.62 15.41 11.79
C THR A 131 -36.52 16.10 12.58
N LEU A 132 -35.33 16.25 12.00
CA LEU A 132 -34.08 16.76 12.60
C LEU A 132 -33.48 15.89 13.70
N ALA A 133 -34.29 15.42 14.65
CA ALA A 133 -33.89 14.53 15.73
C ALA A 133 -35.01 13.55 16.13
N GLY A 134 -34.66 12.39 16.70
CA GLY A 134 -35.61 11.52 17.40
C GLY A 134 -35.77 11.93 18.86
N VAL A 135 -34.64 12.06 19.55
CA VAL A 135 -34.54 12.61 20.91
C VAL A 135 -33.54 13.77 20.91
N HIS A 136 -33.93 14.90 21.50
CA HIS A 136 -33.11 16.09 21.62
C HIS A 136 -33.05 16.56 23.07
N LEU A 137 -31.88 16.41 23.69
CA LEU A 137 -31.60 16.78 25.06
C LEU A 137 -30.64 17.96 25.07
N ASN A 138 -31.14 19.13 25.43
CA ASN A 138 -30.39 20.37 25.43
C ASN A 138 -30.61 21.10 26.76
N SER A 139 -30.30 20.38 27.85
CA SER A 139 -30.57 20.80 29.23
C SER A 139 -29.31 20.87 30.08
N THR A 140 -29.45 21.36 31.31
CA THR A 140 -28.51 21.15 32.43
C THR A 140 -28.95 20.01 33.36
N GLY A 141 -30.09 19.37 33.06
CA GLY A 141 -30.66 18.28 33.85
C GLY A 141 -30.07 16.92 33.51
N SER A 142 -30.59 15.88 34.19
CA SER A 142 -30.18 14.50 33.94
C SER A 142 -31.14 13.78 32.99
N ALA A 143 -30.61 12.91 32.15
CA ALA A 143 -31.41 12.05 31.27
C ALA A 143 -31.08 10.57 31.44
N VAL A 144 -32.11 9.73 31.53
CA VAL A 144 -31.96 8.26 31.59
C VAL A 144 -32.82 7.64 30.50
N LEU A 145 -32.20 6.89 29.59
CA LEU A 145 -32.92 6.09 28.60
C LEU A 145 -32.56 4.63 28.81
N GLU A 146 -33.56 3.79 29.07
CA GLU A 146 -33.40 2.36 29.29
C GLU A 146 -34.32 1.57 28.35
N GLU A 147 -33.73 0.66 27.57
CA GLU A 147 -34.47 -0.23 26.66
C GLU A 147 -35.36 0.53 25.66
N CYS A 148 -34.92 1.73 25.25
CA CYS A 148 -35.63 2.53 24.25
C CYS A 148 -35.22 2.16 22.82
N THR A 149 -36.15 2.29 21.88
CA THR A 149 -35.88 2.21 20.44
C THR A 149 -36.13 3.55 19.76
N VAL A 150 -35.16 4.05 19.00
CA VAL A 150 -35.28 5.25 18.16
C VAL A 150 -35.08 4.84 16.71
N GLU A 151 -36.10 4.99 15.87
CA GLU A 151 -36.03 4.49 14.49
C GLU A 151 -36.61 5.41 13.42
N SER A 152 -36.09 5.28 12.20
CA SER A 152 -36.61 5.95 11.00
C SER A 152 -36.71 7.47 11.18
N VAL A 153 -35.62 8.08 11.65
CA VAL A 153 -35.52 9.52 11.90
C VAL A 153 -34.95 10.23 10.68
N ASP A 154 -35.64 11.26 10.19
CA ASP A 154 -35.13 12.16 9.15
C ASP A 154 -34.22 13.21 9.78
N GLY A 155 -33.00 12.79 10.13
CA GLY A 155 -32.04 13.58 10.90
C GLY A 155 -31.20 12.72 11.84
N THR A 156 -30.82 13.27 12.98
CA THR A 156 -29.97 12.57 13.97
C THR A 156 -30.81 11.70 14.90
N GLY A 157 -30.41 10.47 15.23
CA GLY A 157 -31.19 9.63 16.15
C GLY A 157 -31.38 10.29 17.52
N ILE A 158 -30.28 10.46 18.25
CA ILE A 158 -30.26 11.08 19.58
C ILE A 158 -29.22 12.21 19.60
N VAL A 159 -29.63 13.39 20.04
CA VAL A 159 -28.77 14.57 20.23
C VAL A 159 -28.72 14.92 21.71
N ILE A 160 -27.52 15.02 22.27
CA ILE A 160 -27.27 15.40 23.67
C ILE A 160 -26.29 16.58 23.68
N GLY A 161 -26.70 17.70 24.28
CA GLY A 161 -25.95 18.96 24.25
C GLY A 161 -25.94 19.70 25.59
N SER A 162 -25.53 20.97 25.53
CA SER A 162 -25.41 21.85 26.71
C SER A 162 -24.54 21.21 27.81
N ASP A 163 -25.03 21.13 29.04
CA ASP A 163 -24.36 20.53 30.19
C ASP A 163 -25.13 19.27 30.65
N THR A 164 -25.82 18.58 29.73
CA THR A 164 -26.66 17.42 30.07
C THR A 164 -25.79 16.26 30.55
N SER A 165 -26.18 15.66 31.67
CA SER A 165 -25.65 14.36 32.14
C SER A 165 -26.61 13.26 31.71
N ALA A 166 -26.16 12.29 30.92
CA ALA A 166 -27.05 11.27 30.38
C ALA A 166 -26.50 9.84 30.53
N THR A 167 -27.39 8.90 30.87
CA THR A 167 -27.11 7.46 30.86
C THR A 167 -28.08 6.75 29.92
N LEU A 168 -27.53 6.01 28.97
CA LEU A 168 -28.30 5.25 27.98
C LEU A 168 -27.92 3.78 28.09
N THR A 169 -28.89 2.93 28.42
CA THR A 169 -28.69 1.49 28.64
C THR A 169 -29.58 0.68 27.73
N ARG A 170 -29.02 -0.26 26.97
CA ARG A 170 -29.76 -1.13 26.03
C ARG A 170 -30.61 -0.33 25.02
N VAL A 171 -30.14 0.86 24.61
CA VAL A 171 -30.83 1.71 23.64
C VAL A 171 -30.47 1.29 22.22
N VAL A 172 -31.48 1.23 21.35
CA VAL A 172 -31.33 0.85 19.94
C VAL A 172 -31.69 2.02 19.03
N VAL A 173 -30.75 2.46 18.20
CA VAL A 173 -30.95 3.50 17.18
C VAL A 173 -30.84 2.89 15.79
N ARG A 174 -31.86 3.07 14.94
CA ARG A 174 -31.92 2.49 13.60
C ARG A 174 -32.29 3.52 12.53
N LYS A 175 -31.59 3.48 11.39
CA LYS A 175 -31.95 4.25 10.18
C LYS A 175 -32.11 5.75 10.45
N ALA A 176 -31.08 6.37 11.02
CA ALA A 176 -31.01 7.82 11.16
C ALA A 176 -30.48 8.43 9.85
N GLY A 177 -31.17 9.41 9.26
CA GLY A 177 -30.72 10.10 8.05
C GLY A 177 -29.42 10.89 8.21
N GLY A 178 -29.10 11.31 9.44
CA GLY A 178 -27.87 11.95 9.87
C GLY A 178 -27.00 11.02 10.71
N SER A 179 -26.46 11.52 11.83
CA SER A 179 -25.70 10.68 12.76
C SER A 179 -26.64 9.83 13.62
N GLY A 180 -26.19 8.66 14.08
CA GLY A 180 -26.97 7.86 15.03
C GLY A 180 -27.06 8.55 16.39
N LEU A 181 -25.89 8.88 16.94
CA LEU A 181 -25.71 9.60 18.19
C LEU A 181 -24.88 10.87 17.95
N ARG A 182 -25.27 11.99 18.57
CA ARG A 182 -24.52 13.23 18.54
C ARG A 182 -24.41 13.82 19.94
N VAL A 183 -23.17 14.02 20.41
CA VAL A 183 -22.88 14.62 21.72
C VAL A 183 -22.08 15.91 21.52
N ARG A 184 -22.51 17.01 22.13
CA ARG A 184 -21.91 18.35 21.94
C ARG A 184 -21.89 19.18 23.22
N GLY A 185 -21.27 20.36 23.18
CA GLY A 185 -21.16 21.27 24.33
C GLY A 185 -20.23 20.73 25.42
N ARG A 186 -20.76 20.63 26.65
CA ARG A 186 -20.11 20.08 27.85
C ARG A 186 -20.86 18.84 28.38
N ALA A 187 -21.69 18.22 27.54
CA ALA A 187 -22.45 17.04 27.92
C ALA A 187 -21.53 15.89 28.32
N THR A 188 -21.96 15.13 29.33
CA THR A 188 -21.25 13.96 29.86
C THR A 188 -22.17 12.76 29.76
N VAL A 189 -21.80 11.78 28.93
CA VAL A 189 -22.72 10.72 28.51
C VAL A 189 -22.11 9.34 28.68
N ALA A 190 -22.84 8.44 29.34
CA ALA A 190 -22.55 7.02 29.42
C ALA A 190 -23.50 6.21 28.54
N PHE A 191 -22.95 5.37 27.68
CA PHE A 191 -23.70 4.38 26.89
C PHE A 191 -23.27 2.98 27.32
N GLN A 192 -24.25 2.12 27.59
CA GLN A 192 -24.02 0.73 27.97
C GLN A 192 -24.93 -0.20 27.15
N ASP A 193 -24.35 -1.23 26.53
CA ASP A 193 -25.09 -2.24 25.74
C ASP A 193 -25.96 -1.62 24.63
N CYS A 194 -25.57 -0.46 24.10
CA CYS A 194 -26.34 0.27 23.08
C CYS A 194 -25.96 -0.17 21.67
N GLN A 195 -26.93 -0.13 20.75
CA GLN A 195 -26.73 -0.48 19.35
C GLN A 195 -27.15 0.67 18.42
N VAL A 196 -26.29 1.02 17.47
CA VAL A 196 -26.58 1.98 16.40
C VAL A 196 -26.38 1.30 15.05
N THR A 197 -27.40 1.30 14.19
CA THR A 197 -27.34 0.68 12.86
C THR A 197 -27.87 1.60 11.76
N GLY A 198 -27.16 1.70 10.65
CA GLY A 198 -27.66 2.39 9.45
C GLY A 198 -27.71 3.91 9.61
N ALA A 199 -26.64 4.51 10.11
CA ALA A 199 -26.52 5.98 10.20
C ALA A 199 -26.13 6.57 8.85
N GLY A 200 -26.86 7.58 8.38
CA GLY A 200 -26.60 8.29 7.11
C GLY A 200 -25.35 9.17 7.13
N ARG A 201 -24.77 9.41 8.30
CA ARG A 201 -23.43 9.98 8.49
C ARG A 201 -22.60 9.10 9.43
N SER A 202 -22.37 9.55 10.66
CA SER A 202 -21.54 8.84 11.63
C SER A 202 -22.37 8.06 12.64
N GLY A 203 -21.89 6.91 13.10
CA GLY A 203 -22.54 6.16 14.19
C GLY A 203 -22.60 6.99 15.48
N LEU A 204 -21.44 7.53 15.88
CA LEU A 204 -21.29 8.53 16.94
C LEU A 204 -20.54 9.76 16.41
N LEU A 205 -21.09 10.96 16.66
CA LEU A 205 -20.42 12.23 16.43
C LEU A 205 -20.23 12.95 17.77
N VAL A 206 -19.00 13.35 18.08
CA VAL A 206 -18.68 14.14 19.27
C VAL A 206 -18.00 15.46 18.91
N GLU A 207 -18.45 16.52 19.56
CA GLU A 207 -18.06 17.91 19.31
C GLU A 207 -17.76 18.68 20.61
N ASP A 208 -17.10 19.82 20.44
CA ASP A 208 -16.78 20.77 21.51
C ASP A 208 -15.91 20.15 22.63
N THR A 209 -16.42 20.15 23.86
CA THR A 209 -15.72 19.67 25.06
C THR A 209 -16.46 18.51 25.74
N ALA A 210 -17.35 17.85 25.01
CA ALA A 210 -18.14 16.74 25.52
C ALA A 210 -17.26 15.57 25.99
N ALA A 211 -17.80 14.77 26.90
CA ALA A 211 -17.19 13.56 27.41
C ALA A 211 -18.13 12.37 27.21
N VAL A 212 -17.59 11.24 26.73
CA VAL A 212 -18.38 10.05 26.39
C VAL A 212 -17.67 8.80 26.89
N LEU A 213 -18.41 7.94 27.61
CA LEU A 213 -18.02 6.57 27.90
C LEU A 213 -18.99 5.62 27.21
N MET A 214 -18.49 4.80 26.29
CA MET A 214 -19.25 3.69 25.68
C MET A 214 -18.70 2.36 26.17
N THR A 215 -19.56 1.52 26.72
CA THR A 215 -19.21 0.17 27.20
C THR A 215 -20.08 -0.87 26.52
N ASP A 216 -19.45 -1.88 25.91
CA ASP A 216 -20.11 -3.01 25.25
C ASP A 216 -21.14 -2.59 24.18
N CYS A 217 -20.87 -1.46 23.52
CA CYS A 217 -21.73 -0.88 22.49
C CYS A 217 -21.34 -1.33 21.08
N ARG A 218 -22.32 -1.35 20.17
CA ARG A 218 -22.13 -1.71 18.76
C ARG A 218 -22.58 -0.60 17.81
N LEU A 219 -21.67 -0.13 16.97
CA LEU A 219 -21.90 0.85 15.91
C LEU A 219 -21.68 0.17 14.56
N GLU A 220 -22.71 0.13 13.72
CA GLU A 220 -22.71 -0.70 12.51
C GLU A 220 -23.36 0.03 11.32
N ASP A 221 -22.81 -0.18 10.12
CA ASP A 221 -23.34 0.37 8.86
C ASP A 221 -23.49 1.90 8.88
N SER A 222 -22.40 2.60 9.18
CA SER A 222 -22.35 4.07 9.10
C SER A 222 -21.90 4.49 7.70
N ALA A 223 -22.60 5.44 7.08
CA ALA A 223 -22.29 5.90 5.72
C ALA A 223 -20.92 6.61 5.61
N THR A 224 -20.48 7.27 6.70
CA THR A 224 -19.15 7.87 6.80
C THR A 224 -18.33 7.16 7.89
N GLU A 225 -18.04 7.82 9.01
CA GLU A 225 -17.24 7.26 10.09
C GLU A 225 -18.08 6.44 11.07
N GLY A 226 -17.51 5.40 11.66
CA GLY A 226 -18.15 4.75 12.81
C GLY A 226 -18.24 5.70 14.00
N VAL A 227 -17.11 6.33 14.33
CA VAL A 227 -16.98 7.34 15.38
C VAL A 227 -16.21 8.54 14.83
N ARG A 228 -16.77 9.74 14.96
CA ARG A 228 -16.13 11.00 14.57
C ARG A 228 -16.00 11.92 15.78
N VAL A 229 -14.78 12.34 16.09
CA VAL A 229 -14.46 13.28 17.17
C VAL A 229 -13.83 14.53 16.56
N LEU A 230 -14.52 15.66 16.70
CA LEU A 230 -14.06 16.98 16.24
C LEU A 230 -13.40 17.80 17.37
N GLY A 231 -13.75 17.46 18.62
CA GLY A 231 -13.20 18.02 19.85
C GLY A 231 -13.74 17.24 21.05
N SER A 232 -13.01 17.25 22.15
CA SER A 232 -13.47 16.72 23.44
C SER A 232 -12.77 17.45 24.59
N SER A 233 -13.27 17.25 25.80
CA SER A 233 -12.45 17.49 26.99
C SER A 233 -11.21 16.58 26.98
N SER A 234 -10.13 17.02 27.63
CA SER A 234 -8.95 16.16 27.81
C SER A 234 -9.22 15.10 28.87
N ARG A 235 -8.73 13.87 28.66
CA ARG A 235 -8.76 12.84 29.71
C ARG A 235 -7.82 13.26 30.84
N ALA A 236 -8.26 13.14 32.10
CA ALA A 236 -7.35 13.29 33.24
C ALA A 236 -6.28 12.19 33.17
N GLY A 237 -4.99 12.55 33.26
CA GLY A 237 -3.83 11.71 32.89
C GLY A 237 -3.98 10.22 33.18
N HIS A 238 -4.31 9.44 32.15
CA HIS A 238 -4.33 7.97 32.22
C HIS A 238 -2.89 7.48 31.98
N SER A 239 -2.21 7.15 33.08
CA SER A 239 -0.83 6.64 33.07
C SER A 239 -0.72 5.12 33.22
N ASP A 240 -1.85 4.41 33.26
CA ASP A 240 -1.88 2.95 33.31
C ASP A 240 -3.21 2.48 32.71
N GLY A 241 -3.24 1.28 32.10
CA GLY A 241 -4.40 0.70 31.41
C GLY A 241 -5.62 0.38 32.29
N SER A 242 -5.95 1.25 33.25
CA SER A 242 -7.16 1.17 34.06
C SER A 242 -8.39 1.45 33.21
N VAL A 243 -9.39 0.57 33.33
CA VAL A 243 -10.69 0.71 32.68
C VAL A 243 -11.38 1.98 33.18
N PRO A 244 -11.78 2.91 32.31
CA PRO A 244 -12.58 4.07 32.71
C PRO A 244 -13.91 3.61 33.32
N THR A 245 -14.25 4.12 34.49
CA THR A 245 -15.48 3.74 35.21
C THR A 245 -16.58 4.80 35.13
N SER A 246 -16.27 6.03 34.68
CA SER A 246 -17.26 7.09 34.47
C SER A 246 -16.86 8.03 33.33
N ALA A 247 -17.86 8.69 32.74
CA ALA A 247 -17.66 9.70 31.72
C ALA A 247 -17.09 11.03 32.28
N ASP A 248 -17.13 11.23 33.60
CA ASP A 248 -16.59 12.44 34.27
C ASP A 248 -15.06 12.56 34.17
N GLY A 249 -14.37 11.47 33.79
CA GLY A 249 -12.92 11.44 33.57
C GLY A 249 -12.44 12.25 32.35
N GLY A 250 -13.39 12.80 31.56
CA GLY A 250 -13.12 13.56 30.34
C GLY A 250 -12.84 12.68 29.12
N GLY A 251 -12.78 13.31 27.95
CA GLY A 251 -12.49 12.65 26.67
C GLY A 251 -13.50 11.59 26.25
N ILE A 252 -13.13 10.79 25.25
CA ILE A 252 -13.98 9.80 24.60
C ILE A 252 -13.39 8.41 24.83
N SER A 253 -14.11 7.54 25.53
CA SER A 253 -13.65 6.19 25.85
C SER A 253 -14.59 5.14 25.27
N LEU A 254 -14.04 4.21 24.50
CA LEU A 254 -14.74 3.04 23.97
C LEU A 254 -14.13 1.80 24.61
N VAL A 255 -14.95 1.08 25.39
CA VAL A 255 -14.56 -0.11 26.13
C VAL A 255 -15.39 -1.28 25.65
N GLY A 256 -14.75 -2.36 25.17
CA GLY A 256 -15.47 -3.56 24.71
C GLY A 256 -16.36 -3.33 23.48
N CYS A 257 -16.18 -2.20 22.77
CA CYS A 257 -17.08 -1.80 21.70
C CYS A 257 -16.76 -2.47 20.36
N GLU A 258 -17.76 -2.53 19.49
CA GLU A 258 -17.63 -2.98 18.10
C GLU A 258 -18.01 -1.87 17.12
N VAL A 259 -17.08 -1.49 16.24
CA VAL A 259 -17.29 -0.55 15.13
C VAL A 259 -17.13 -1.29 13.82
N LEU A 260 -18.23 -1.43 13.08
CA LEU A 260 -18.34 -2.35 11.95
C LEU A 260 -18.85 -1.64 10.69
N ARG A 261 -18.21 -1.90 9.55
CA ARG A 261 -18.69 -1.48 8.22
C ARG A 261 -18.97 0.03 8.11
N SER A 262 -18.00 0.85 8.52
CA SER A 262 -17.99 2.29 8.26
C SER A 262 -17.65 2.58 6.80
N GLY A 263 -18.28 3.57 6.17
CA GLY A 263 -17.99 3.96 4.79
C GLY A 263 -16.63 4.63 4.60
N THR A 264 -16.14 5.35 5.61
CA THR A 264 -14.79 5.94 5.65
C THR A 264 -14.00 5.36 6.82
N ALA A 265 -13.58 6.18 7.79
CA ALA A 265 -12.79 5.73 8.92
C ALA A 265 -13.63 4.98 9.96
N GLY A 266 -13.07 3.95 10.61
CA GLY A 266 -13.73 3.33 11.76
C GLY A 266 -13.86 4.32 12.92
N VAL A 267 -12.73 4.85 13.37
CA VAL A 267 -12.64 5.93 14.36
C VAL A 267 -11.77 7.05 13.78
N ALA A 268 -12.29 8.28 13.77
CA ALA A 268 -11.56 9.46 13.32
C ALA A 268 -11.58 10.55 14.40
N ALA A 269 -10.40 10.92 14.89
CA ALA A 269 -10.19 12.02 15.82
C ALA A 269 -9.42 13.16 15.14
N SER A 270 -9.89 14.38 15.34
CA SER A 270 -9.32 15.59 14.78
C SER A 270 -9.38 16.74 15.79
N GLY A 271 -8.67 17.84 15.52
CA GLY A 271 -8.65 18.99 16.43
C GLY A 271 -8.05 18.62 17.78
N SER A 272 -8.76 18.93 18.87
CA SER A 272 -8.34 18.63 20.25
C SER A 272 -8.94 17.31 20.80
N GLY A 273 -9.41 16.42 19.93
CA GLY A 273 -10.04 15.17 20.35
C GLY A 273 -9.09 14.24 21.10
N ASP A 274 -9.55 13.71 22.24
CA ASP A 274 -8.82 12.78 23.10
C ASP A 274 -9.61 11.46 23.21
N VAL A 275 -9.12 10.40 22.59
CA VAL A 275 -9.85 9.14 22.38
C VAL A 275 -9.09 7.95 22.97
N LEU A 276 -9.78 7.11 23.73
CA LEU A 276 -9.33 5.80 24.18
C LEU A 276 -10.16 4.70 23.53
N LEU A 277 -9.49 3.75 22.90
CA LEU A 277 -10.05 2.48 22.43
C LEU A 277 -9.45 1.38 23.28
N MET A 278 -10.27 0.69 24.06
CA MET A 278 -9.84 -0.42 24.91
C MET A 278 -10.71 -1.64 24.66
N ALA A 279 -10.09 -2.80 24.44
CA ALA A 279 -10.80 -4.04 24.08
C ALA A 279 -11.78 -3.85 22.89
N THR A 280 -11.48 -2.92 21.99
CA THR A 280 -12.41 -2.47 20.95
C THR A 280 -12.08 -3.13 19.62
N LYS A 281 -13.12 -3.53 18.87
CA LYS A 281 -12.98 -4.13 17.53
C LYS A 281 -13.40 -3.13 16.46
N VAL A 282 -12.50 -2.84 15.53
CA VAL A 282 -12.79 -1.98 14.36
C VAL A 282 -12.62 -2.81 13.09
N ARG A 283 -13.71 -3.06 12.36
CA ARG A 283 -13.70 -4.07 11.29
C ARG A 283 -14.45 -3.63 10.04
N ASP A 284 -13.94 -4.08 8.89
CA ASP A 284 -14.61 -3.98 7.59
C ASP A 284 -14.90 -2.54 7.14
N GLY A 285 -14.04 -1.58 7.49
CA GLY A 285 -14.20 -0.18 7.09
C GLY A 285 -13.78 0.09 5.64
N GLY A 286 -14.42 1.09 5.03
CA GLY A 286 -14.18 1.59 3.67
C GLY A 286 -12.96 2.51 3.55
N GLY A 287 -12.41 2.98 4.66
CA GLY A 287 -11.20 3.80 4.75
C GLY A 287 -10.24 3.32 5.84
N ALA A 288 -9.69 4.27 6.61
CA ALA A 288 -8.75 3.96 7.67
C ALA A 288 -9.43 3.24 8.86
N GLY A 289 -8.71 2.37 9.58
CA GLY A 289 -9.25 1.79 10.82
C GLY A 289 -9.40 2.84 11.90
N VAL A 290 -8.27 3.43 12.32
CA VAL A 290 -8.21 4.52 13.29
C VAL A 290 -7.35 5.65 12.72
N CYS A 291 -7.89 6.87 12.72
CA CYS A 291 -7.22 8.06 12.22
C CYS A 291 -7.11 9.13 13.31
N ALA A 292 -5.90 9.66 13.50
CA ALA A 292 -5.61 10.80 14.36
C ALA A 292 -5.00 11.93 13.49
N GLU A 293 -5.65 13.08 13.47
CA GLU A 293 -5.26 14.25 12.68
C GLU A 293 -5.18 15.52 13.53
N GLY A 294 -4.36 16.48 13.11
CA GLY A 294 -4.21 17.75 13.83
C GLY A 294 -3.52 17.53 15.17
N GLU A 295 -4.11 18.02 16.27
CA GLU A 295 -3.56 17.88 17.64
C GLU A 295 -4.19 16.72 18.42
N ALA A 296 -4.92 15.83 17.73
CA ALA A 296 -5.67 14.77 18.38
C ALA A 296 -4.77 13.77 19.10
N ARG A 297 -5.25 13.25 20.22
CA ARG A 297 -4.62 12.17 20.99
C ARG A 297 -5.48 10.92 20.90
N VAL A 298 -4.91 9.82 20.42
CA VAL A 298 -5.61 8.53 20.31
C VAL A 298 -4.78 7.44 20.97
N GLU A 299 -5.38 6.75 21.92
CA GLU A 299 -4.79 5.63 22.63
C GLU A 299 -5.58 4.35 22.33
N ILE A 300 -4.87 3.28 22.01
CA ILE A 300 -5.44 2.01 21.58
C ILE A 300 -4.82 0.91 22.45
N VAL A 301 -5.64 0.18 23.19
CA VAL A 301 -5.21 -0.85 24.15
C VAL A 301 -6.01 -2.12 23.90
N ASP A 302 -5.35 -3.27 23.82
CA ASP A 302 -5.97 -4.60 23.63
C ASP A 302 -7.05 -4.62 22.51
N SER A 303 -6.83 -3.86 21.44
CA SER A 303 -7.85 -3.60 20.43
C SER A 303 -7.50 -4.26 19.10
N HIS A 304 -8.53 -4.56 18.32
CA HIS A 304 -8.44 -5.38 17.12
C HIS A 304 -8.97 -4.62 15.90
N ILE A 305 -8.06 -4.14 15.07
CA ILE A 305 -8.35 -3.42 13.83
C ILE A 305 -8.13 -4.39 12.66
N SER A 306 -9.17 -4.71 11.89
CA SER A 306 -9.01 -5.66 10.78
C SER A 306 -9.85 -5.40 9.54
N ARG A 307 -9.36 -5.87 8.39
CA ARG A 307 -10.05 -5.82 7.08
C ARG A 307 -10.43 -4.40 6.66
N GLN A 308 -9.49 -3.48 6.79
CA GLN A 308 -9.68 -2.08 6.39
C GLN A 308 -9.35 -1.90 4.90
N HIS A 309 -10.15 -1.10 4.20
CA HIS A 309 -9.89 -0.73 2.80
C HIS A 309 -8.78 0.33 2.66
N GLY A 310 -8.54 1.13 3.70
CA GLY A 310 -7.39 2.02 3.81
C GLY A 310 -6.32 1.48 4.76
N ALA A 311 -5.49 2.38 5.29
CA ALA A 311 -4.50 2.04 6.31
C ALA A 311 -5.15 1.63 7.64
N GLY A 312 -4.50 0.76 8.40
CA GLY A 312 -5.04 0.33 9.69
C GLY A 312 -5.05 1.46 10.73
N LEU A 313 -3.90 2.10 10.89
CA LEU A 313 -3.68 3.26 11.76
C LEU A 313 -3.11 4.41 10.94
N VAL A 314 -3.56 5.63 11.21
CA VAL A 314 -3.08 6.86 10.55
C VAL A 314 -2.80 7.94 11.57
N GLY A 315 -1.60 8.52 11.51
CA GLY A 315 -1.21 9.73 12.24
C GLY A 315 -0.77 10.81 11.27
N ARG A 316 -1.37 12.01 11.36
CA ARG A 316 -1.05 13.19 10.55
C ARG A 316 -1.11 14.48 11.39
N GLY A 317 -0.56 15.58 10.88
CA GLY A 317 -0.40 16.81 11.63
C GLY A 317 0.56 16.60 12.80
N SER A 318 0.20 17.14 13.96
CA SER A 318 0.91 17.00 15.24
C SER A 318 0.30 15.92 16.14
N ALA A 319 -0.46 14.98 15.56
CA ALA A 319 -1.27 14.04 16.32
C ALA A 319 -0.40 13.05 17.11
N GLN A 320 -0.92 12.59 18.25
CA GLN A 320 -0.28 11.59 19.10
C GLN A 320 -1.11 10.29 19.06
N LEU A 321 -0.51 9.21 18.56
CA LEU A 321 -1.16 7.90 18.46
C LEU A 321 -0.36 6.87 19.25
N THR A 322 -0.98 6.23 20.24
CA THR A 322 -0.36 5.14 21.00
C THR A 322 -1.17 3.86 20.80
N ALA A 323 -0.51 2.75 20.48
CA ALA A 323 -1.12 1.43 20.41
C ALA A 323 -0.33 0.42 21.24
N ARG A 324 -1.01 -0.23 22.19
CA ARG A 324 -0.45 -1.22 23.10
C ARG A 324 -1.24 -2.51 23.03
N GLU A 325 -0.54 -3.65 23.01
CA GLU A 325 -1.14 -4.98 23.04
C GLU A 325 -2.23 -5.18 21.97
N SER A 326 -2.12 -4.45 20.85
CA SER A 326 -3.20 -4.34 19.86
C SER A 326 -2.82 -5.01 18.55
N THR A 327 -3.82 -5.37 17.77
CA THR A 327 -3.63 -6.05 16.48
C THR A 327 -4.20 -5.24 15.32
N VAL A 328 -3.43 -5.12 14.26
CA VAL A 328 -3.81 -4.51 12.99
C VAL A 328 -3.57 -5.54 11.89
N ARG A 329 -4.63 -5.97 11.19
CA ARG A 329 -4.53 -7.08 10.23
C ARG A 329 -5.39 -6.92 8.98
N GLY A 330 -4.83 -7.28 7.83
CA GLY A 330 -5.60 -7.41 6.59
C GLY A 330 -5.99 -6.06 5.99
N THR A 331 -5.07 -5.11 5.98
CA THR A 331 -5.31 -3.77 5.42
C THR A 331 -5.03 -3.77 3.92
N ARG A 332 -5.82 -3.01 3.15
CA ARG A 332 -5.58 -2.83 1.70
C ARG A 332 -4.58 -1.71 1.39
N GLU A 333 -4.05 -1.05 2.40
CA GLU A 333 -2.92 -0.12 2.29
C GLU A 333 -1.81 -0.50 3.29
N ASN A 334 -1.30 0.47 4.05
CA ASN A 334 -0.30 0.25 5.10
C ASN A 334 -0.93 -0.26 6.40
N GLY A 335 -0.17 -0.91 7.26
CA GLY A 335 -0.62 -1.22 8.62
C GLY A 335 -0.74 0.05 9.46
N LEU A 336 0.34 0.82 9.49
CA LEU A 336 0.46 2.16 10.06
C LEU A 336 1.00 3.13 9.00
N LEU A 337 0.35 4.28 8.84
CA LEU A 337 0.87 5.43 8.11
C LEU A 337 1.08 6.61 9.08
N ALA A 338 2.33 6.94 9.36
CA ALA A 338 2.73 8.10 10.17
C ALA A 338 3.36 9.15 9.24
N GLY A 339 2.72 10.31 9.11
CA GLY A 339 3.21 11.40 8.27
C GLY A 339 3.29 12.72 9.02
N GLU A 340 3.80 13.75 8.33
CA GLU A 340 3.92 15.11 8.85
C GLU A 340 4.70 15.13 10.18
N ASP A 341 4.23 15.80 11.23
CA ASP A 341 4.91 15.91 12.53
C ASP A 341 4.35 14.93 13.60
N SER A 342 3.65 13.89 13.16
CA SER A 342 2.93 12.99 14.05
C SER A 342 3.88 12.18 14.94
N ALA A 343 3.43 11.88 16.15
CA ALA A 343 4.15 11.04 17.11
C ALA A 343 3.37 9.73 17.32
N VAL A 344 3.99 8.61 16.98
CA VAL A 344 3.35 7.29 17.07
C VAL A 344 4.17 6.36 17.97
N GLN A 345 3.51 5.71 18.92
CA GLN A 345 4.10 4.70 19.80
C GLN A 345 3.37 3.36 19.63
N LEU A 346 4.11 2.30 19.33
CA LEU A 346 3.61 0.94 19.23
C LEU A 346 4.34 0.06 20.25
N SER A 347 3.62 -0.60 21.16
CA SER A 347 4.23 -1.54 22.11
C SER A 347 3.48 -2.88 22.16
N ALA A 348 4.21 -3.99 22.18
CA ALA A 348 3.66 -5.35 22.29
C ALA A 348 2.51 -5.64 21.28
N SER A 349 2.55 -4.99 20.11
CA SER A 349 1.45 -4.98 19.14
C SER A 349 1.81 -5.78 17.88
N ALA A 350 0.80 -6.20 17.12
CA ALA A 350 1.00 -6.93 15.87
C ALA A 350 0.42 -6.17 14.67
N LEU A 351 1.26 -5.90 13.66
CA LEU A 351 0.86 -5.27 12.39
C LEU A 351 1.21 -6.22 11.25
N THR A 352 0.21 -6.95 10.75
CA THR A 352 0.43 -8.00 9.75
C THR A 352 -0.56 -7.97 8.58
N ASP A 353 -0.24 -8.67 7.48
CA ASP A 353 -1.12 -8.82 6.32
C ASP A 353 -1.53 -7.46 5.71
N SER A 354 -0.55 -6.57 5.50
CA SER A 354 -0.76 -5.27 4.84
C SER A 354 -0.46 -5.34 3.35
N LYS A 355 -1.25 -4.65 2.51
CA LYS A 355 -1.02 -4.64 1.06
C LYS A 355 0.30 -3.96 0.68
N PHE A 356 0.66 -2.89 1.37
CA PHE A 356 1.92 -2.16 1.18
C PHE A 356 2.86 -2.42 2.36
N SER A 357 3.42 -1.39 2.98
CA SER A 357 4.32 -1.52 4.12
C SER A 357 3.53 -1.70 5.43
N ALA A 358 4.02 -2.49 6.39
CA ALA A 358 3.31 -2.65 7.67
C ALA A 358 3.44 -1.39 8.52
N VAL A 359 4.64 -0.79 8.58
CA VAL A 359 4.88 0.53 9.17
C VAL A 359 5.51 1.43 8.10
N HIS A 360 4.87 2.56 7.83
CA HIS A 360 5.37 3.59 6.92
C HIS A 360 5.46 4.94 7.64
N ALA A 361 6.68 5.44 7.83
CA ALA A 361 6.95 6.76 8.41
C ALA A 361 7.53 7.70 7.34
N CYS A 362 6.89 8.85 7.14
CA CYS A 362 7.31 9.91 6.21
C CYS A 362 7.18 11.29 6.85
N GLY A 363 7.52 12.37 6.13
CA GLY A 363 7.56 13.72 6.68
C GLY A 363 8.62 13.87 7.76
N GLN A 364 8.21 14.35 8.93
CA GLN A 364 9.03 14.49 10.15
C GLN A 364 8.48 13.60 11.28
N ALA A 365 7.74 12.54 10.93
CA ALA A 365 7.05 11.72 11.89
C ALA A 365 8.04 10.99 12.81
N ARG A 366 7.68 10.87 14.09
CA ARG A 366 8.45 10.14 15.09
C ARG A 366 7.73 8.86 15.46
N VAL A 367 8.32 7.71 15.13
CA VAL A 367 7.72 6.40 15.38
C VAL A 367 8.60 5.61 16.36
N GLN A 368 8.01 5.20 17.49
CA GLN A 368 8.63 4.33 18.48
C GLN A 368 7.95 2.96 18.43
N ILE A 369 8.74 1.89 18.35
CA ILE A 369 8.27 0.51 18.24
C ILE A 369 8.97 -0.32 19.31
N THR A 370 8.21 -1.02 20.14
CA THR A 370 8.74 -1.83 21.24
C THR A 370 8.09 -3.21 21.24
N ASP A 371 8.89 -4.27 21.09
CA ASP A 371 8.43 -5.67 21.16
C ASP A 371 7.24 -6.00 20.25
N CYS A 372 7.17 -5.37 19.08
CA CYS A 372 6.09 -5.59 18.11
C CYS A 372 6.38 -6.74 17.14
N ARG A 373 5.32 -7.39 16.65
CA ARG A 373 5.37 -8.35 15.53
C ARG A 373 4.87 -7.68 14.26
N ILE A 374 5.74 -7.54 13.28
CA ILE A 374 5.48 -6.81 12.04
C ILE A 374 5.74 -7.77 10.87
N GLY A 375 4.87 -7.83 9.87
CA GLY A 375 5.17 -8.73 8.76
C GLY A 375 4.04 -9.10 7.83
N ALA A 376 4.29 -10.12 7.00
CA ALA A 376 3.38 -10.59 5.97
C ALA A 376 2.91 -9.44 5.07
N THR A 377 3.89 -8.77 4.43
CA THR A 377 3.65 -7.58 3.60
C THR A 377 4.19 -7.77 2.18
N ARG A 378 3.59 -7.10 1.20
CA ARG A 378 4.13 -7.13 -0.19
C ARG A 378 5.35 -6.23 -0.37
N GLU A 379 5.49 -5.22 0.46
CA GLU A 379 6.61 -4.28 0.42
C GLU A 379 7.50 -4.47 1.65
N HIS A 380 7.59 -3.45 2.50
CA HIS A 380 8.48 -3.42 3.64
C HIS A 380 7.79 -3.84 4.92
N GLY A 381 8.57 -4.33 5.89
CA GLY A 381 8.09 -4.45 7.25
C GLY A 381 7.99 -3.05 7.87
N ILE A 382 9.13 -2.38 7.98
CA ILE A 382 9.26 -1.02 8.47
C ILE A 382 9.96 -0.18 7.39
N ARG A 383 9.34 0.94 7.01
CA ARG A 383 9.94 1.93 6.11
C ARG A 383 9.98 3.31 6.76
N ALA A 384 11.15 3.93 6.74
CA ALA A 384 11.37 5.34 7.07
C ALA A 384 11.88 6.08 5.83
N THR A 385 11.26 7.22 5.52
CA THR A 385 11.64 8.07 4.39
C THR A 385 11.59 9.55 4.78
N GLU A 386 12.03 10.41 3.86
CA GLU A 386 12.11 11.86 4.06
C GLU A 386 12.92 12.20 5.30
N ARG A 387 12.35 12.84 6.33
CA ARG A 387 13.02 13.19 7.59
C ARG A 387 12.41 12.45 8.79
N ALA A 388 11.74 11.33 8.55
CA ALA A 388 11.12 10.55 9.60
C ALA A 388 12.19 9.96 10.54
N GLU A 389 11.84 9.84 11.83
CA GLU A 389 12.68 9.23 12.85
C GLU A 389 12.01 7.97 13.37
N ILE A 390 12.69 6.83 13.28
CA ILE A 390 12.20 5.56 13.84
C ILE A 390 13.14 5.09 14.96
N THR A 391 12.56 4.73 16.10
CA THR A 391 13.25 4.01 17.18
C THR A 391 12.58 2.65 17.36
N VAL A 392 13.38 1.57 17.35
CA VAL A 392 12.90 0.21 17.52
C VAL A 392 13.68 -0.48 18.64
N GLU A 393 12.95 -1.03 19.61
CA GLU A 393 13.49 -1.82 20.71
C GLU A 393 12.82 -3.20 20.72
N GLY A 394 13.59 -4.24 20.39
CA GLY A 394 13.10 -5.61 20.33
C GLY A 394 12.13 -5.88 19.18
N GLY A 395 11.38 -6.98 19.31
CA GLY A 395 10.38 -7.39 18.33
C GLY A 395 10.91 -8.18 17.12
N GLN A 396 9.99 -8.43 16.19
CA GLN A 396 10.24 -9.25 15.01
C GLN A 396 9.59 -8.61 13.77
N VAL A 397 10.36 -8.57 12.68
CA VAL A 397 9.87 -8.31 11.33
C VAL A 397 10.00 -9.58 10.50
N SER A 398 8.93 -10.05 9.84
CA SER A 398 9.06 -11.20 8.94
C SER A 398 8.13 -11.26 7.74
N ASP A 399 8.53 -12.06 6.75
CA ASP A 399 7.73 -12.41 5.58
C ASP A 399 7.37 -11.16 4.73
N CYS A 400 8.40 -10.36 4.39
CA CYS A 400 8.28 -9.11 3.63
C CYS A 400 8.73 -9.28 2.17
N GLY A 401 7.92 -8.80 1.22
CA GLY A 401 8.18 -8.89 -0.22
C GLY A 401 9.29 -7.98 -0.76
N LEU A 402 9.73 -6.98 0.02
CA LEU A 402 10.92 -6.17 -0.25
C LEU A 402 11.90 -6.28 0.93
N SER A 403 12.17 -5.18 1.64
CA SER A 403 13.08 -5.18 2.79
C SER A 403 12.31 -5.29 4.12
N GLY A 404 12.82 -6.06 5.07
CA GLY A 404 12.29 -6.05 6.43
C GLY A 404 12.36 -4.67 7.08
N LEU A 405 13.52 -4.02 7.01
CA LEU A 405 13.71 -2.62 7.38
C LEU A 405 14.30 -1.84 6.20
N HIS A 406 13.67 -0.73 5.84
CA HIS A 406 14.14 0.18 4.80
C HIS A 406 14.23 1.61 5.34
N VAL A 407 15.40 2.23 5.24
CA VAL A 407 15.62 3.63 5.64
C VAL A 407 16.27 4.35 4.47
N ASP A 408 15.59 5.35 3.90
CA ASP A 408 16.05 6.09 2.71
C ASP A 408 16.04 7.62 2.95
N ASN A 409 16.56 8.39 1.98
CA ASN A 409 16.57 9.86 1.97
C ASN A 409 17.32 10.51 3.16
N GLU A 410 16.65 11.28 4.01
CA GLU A 410 17.22 11.95 5.20
C GLU A 410 16.74 11.29 6.50
N ALA A 411 16.09 10.13 6.43
CA ALA A 411 15.44 9.50 7.56
C ALA A 411 16.45 8.94 8.56
N ALA A 412 16.11 8.96 9.84
CA ALA A 412 16.96 8.43 10.91
C ALA A 412 16.35 7.17 11.53
N ALA A 413 17.20 6.22 11.90
CA ALA A 413 16.78 4.99 12.55
C ALA A 413 17.74 4.57 13.68
N ARG A 414 17.18 4.30 14.86
CA ARG A 414 17.89 3.64 15.97
C ARG A 414 17.19 2.33 16.29
N VAL A 415 17.87 1.21 16.04
CA VAL A 415 17.27 -0.12 16.12
C VAL A 415 18.12 -0.98 17.03
N ARG A 416 17.51 -1.54 18.08
CA ARG A 416 18.17 -2.45 19.02
C ARG A 416 17.38 -3.73 19.17
N GLY A 417 18.04 -4.89 19.10
CA GLY A 417 17.43 -6.18 19.42
C GLY A 417 16.36 -6.66 18.44
N LEU A 418 16.27 -6.07 17.24
CA LEU A 418 15.26 -6.43 16.24
C LEU A 418 15.64 -7.73 15.53
N SER A 419 14.68 -8.65 15.40
CA SER A 419 14.81 -9.84 14.55
C SER A 419 14.13 -9.65 13.20
N VAL A 420 14.89 -9.54 12.11
CA VAL A 420 14.40 -9.49 10.73
C VAL A 420 14.57 -10.85 10.08
N LEU A 421 13.46 -11.53 9.76
CA LEU A 421 13.45 -12.93 9.36
C LEU A 421 12.67 -13.13 8.07
N ARG A 422 13.17 -13.93 7.13
CA ARG A 422 12.45 -14.36 5.90
C ARG A 422 11.89 -13.20 5.08
N GLY A 423 12.59 -12.80 4.02
CA GLY A 423 12.12 -11.76 3.11
C GLY A 423 13.04 -11.66 1.91
N VAL A 424 12.72 -10.79 0.96
CA VAL A 424 13.59 -10.61 -0.21
C VAL A 424 14.91 -9.98 0.20
N PHE A 425 14.86 -8.86 0.93
CA PHE A 425 16.02 -8.23 1.57
C PHE A 425 15.84 -8.16 3.09
N GLY A 426 16.93 -8.25 3.84
CA GLY A 426 16.88 -8.08 5.30
C GLY A 426 16.72 -6.61 5.68
N VAL A 427 17.82 -5.87 5.63
CA VAL A 427 17.88 -4.44 5.98
C VAL A 427 18.51 -3.65 4.84
N THR A 428 17.84 -2.58 4.42
CA THR A 428 18.30 -1.65 3.39
C THR A 428 18.45 -0.25 3.99
N MET A 429 19.63 0.35 3.86
CA MET A 429 19.98 1.65 4.45
C MET A 429 20.56 2.57 3.38
N GLU A 430 19.72 3.37 2.76
CA GLU A 430 20.03 4.33 1.68
C GLU A 430 19.87 5.79 2.15
N SER A 431 20.00 6.02 3.46
CA SER A 431 19.80 7.32 4.08
C SER A 431 21.10 8.07 4.33
N SER A 432 21.01 9.40 4.21
CA SER A 432 22.00 10.38 4.68
C SER A 432 21.84 10.72 6.17
N GLY A 433 20.71 10.32 6.78
CA GLY A 433 20.45 10.46 8.21
C GLY A 433 21.23 9.44 9.06
N THR A 434 21.09 9.55 10.38
CA THR A 434 21.77 8.63 11.31
C THR A 434 21.05 7.28 11.35
N VAL A 435 21.76 6.21 10.98
CA VAL A 435 21.24 4.84 11.04
C VAL A 435 22.15 3.98 11.91
N LEU A 436 21.61 3.51 13.05
CA LEU A 436 22.31 2.66 14.02
C LEU A 436 21.51 1.37 14.24
N LEU A 437 22.15 0.22 14.02
CA LEU A 437 21.64 -1.10 14.39
C LEU A 437 22.53 -1.71 15.47
N GLN A 438 21.94 -2.21 16.54
CA GLN A 438 22.66 -2.85 17.64
C GLN A 438 21.97 -4.16 18.06
N GLU A 439 22.73 -5.22 18.29
CA GLU A 439 22.20 -6.51 18.79
C GLU A 439 21.08 -7.10 17.89
N CYS A 440 21.07 -6.77 16.59
CA CYS A 440 20.02 -7.21 15.67
C CYS A 440 20.33 -8.59 15.07
N ARG A 441 19.27 -9.37 14.81
CA ARG A 441 19.35 -10.65 14.10
C ARG A 441 18.70 -10.51 12.73
N ILE A 442 19.44 -10.80 11.67
CA ILE A 442 18.96 -10.72 10.29
C ILE A 442 19.15 -12.09 9.65
N ALA A 443 18.06 -12.77 9.28
CA ALA A 443 18.16 -14.16 8.85
C ALA A 443 17.20 -14.58 7.72
N GLY A 444 17.68 -15.45 6.83
CA GLY A 444 16.84 -16.10 5.83
C GLY A 444 16.37 -15.16 4.72
N SER A 445 17.20 -14.20 4.32
CA SER A 445 16.87 -13.30 3.21
C SER A 445 17.18 -13.96 1.87
N GLU A 446 16.27 -13.86 0.89
CA GLU A 446 16.46 -14.44 -0.46
C GLU A 446 17.61 -13.75 -1.22
N ARG A 447 17.85 -12.47 -0.95
CA ARG A 447 18.95 -11.68 -1.50
C ARG A 447 19.93 -11.27 -0.39
N ALA A 448 20.31 -10.01 -0.36
CA ALA A 448 21.26 -9.49 0.60
C ALA A 448 20.63 -9.39 2.00
N GLY A 449 21.39 -9.79 3.02
CA GLY A 449 20.99 -9.61 4.42
C GLY A 449 21.02 -8.14 4.82
N VAL A 450 22.13 -7.46 4.56
CA VAL A 450 22.31 -6.02 4.81
C VAL A 450 22.80 -5.34 3.55
N THR A 451 22.14 -4.24 3.17
CA THR A 451 22.56 -3.36 2.08
C THR A 451 22.78 -1.94 2.60
N CYS A 452 24.02 -1.46 2.53
CA CYS A 452 24.38 -0.08 2.79
C CYS A 452 24.43 0.66 1.45
N GLY A 453 23.51 1.58 1.23
CA GLY A 453 23.32 2.34 -0.01
C GLY A 453 24.46 3.33 -0.32
N PRO A 454 24.45 3.92 -1.52
CA PRO A 454 25.52 4.79 -1.97
C PRO A 454 25.69 6.02 -1.08
N GLY A 455 26.91 6.29 -0.65
CA GLY A 455 27.22 7.43 0.23
C GLY A 455 26.66 7.32 1.66
N ALA A 456 25.92 6.25 2.00
CA ALA A 456 25.39 6.06 3.34
C ALA A 456 26.50 5.74 4.35
N ALA A 457 26.32 6.15 5.60
CA ALA A 457 27.26 5.91 6.70
C ALA A 457 26.59 5.22 7.90
N PRO A 458 25.94 4.06 7.72
CA PRO A 458 25.30 3.36 8.83
C PRO A 458 26.32 2.75 9.79
N VAL A 459 25.91 2.53 11.03
CA VAL A 459 26.69 1.86 12.07
C VAL A 459 25.95 0.60 12.52
N LEU A 460 26.63 -0.55 12.48
CA LEU A 460 26.12 -1.84 12.93
C LEU A 460 27.02 -2.38 14.05
N ARG A 461 26.42 -2.76 15.17
CA ARG A 461 27.11 -3.29 16.36
C ARG A 461 26.51 -4.60 16.79
N GLU A 462 27.35 -5.60 17.06
CA GLU A 462 26.92 -6.87 17.66
C GLU A 462 25.77 -7.55 16.88
N CYS A 463 25.72 -7.35 15.56
CA CYS A 463 24.65 -7.86 14.71
C CYS A 463 24.99 -9.25 14.16
N ARG A 464 23.99 -10.13 14.09
CA ARG A 464 24.11 -11.48 13.53
C ARG A 464 23.33 -11.59 12.23
N ILE A 465 24.04 -11.85 11.15
CA ILE A 465 23.53 -11.92 9.78
C ILE A 465 23.72 -13.36 9.27
N SER A 466 22.63 -14.08 8.99
CA SER A 466 22.70 -15.52 8.67
C SER A 466 21.77 -16.05 7.57
N GLY A 467 22.25 -16.94 6.69
CA GLY A 467 21.38 -17.67 5.76
C GLY A 467 20.87 -16.80 4.61
N GLN A 468 21.76 -16.09 3.92
CA GLN A 468 21.42 -15.18 2.82
C GLN A 468 21.57 -15.86 1.46
N GLY A 469 20.71 -15.55 0.49
CA GLY A 469 20.78 -16.14 -0.84
C GLY A 469 21.89 -15.58 -1.73
N THR A 470 22.19 -14.27 -1.67
CA THR A 470 23.20 -13.65 -2.56
C THR A 470 24.42 -13.10 -1.84
N ALA A 471 24.24 -12.36 -0.75
CA ALA A 471 25.35 -11.84 0.04
C ALA A 471 24.92 -11.61 1.49
N GLY A 472 25.84 -11.78 2.44
CA GLY A 472 25.61 -11.39 3.83
C GLY A 472 25.42 -9.88 3.96
N VAL A 473 26.46 -9.14 3.55
CA VAL A 473 26.54 -7.67 3.59
C VAL A 473 26.96 -7.14 2.22
N VAL A 474 26.30 -6.08 1.76
CA VAL A 474 26.69 -5.32 0.57
C VAL A 474 26.88 -3.85 0.94
N VAL A 475 28.11 -3.35 0.74
CA VAL A 475 28.47 -1.95 0.92
C VAL A 475 28.59 -1.29 -0.45
N MET A 476 27.67 -0.39 -0.77
CA MET A 476 27.59 0.26 -2.07
C MET A 476 28.60 1.41 -2.22
N GLU A 477 28.71 1.94 -3.44
CA GLU A 477 29.70 2.94 -3.83
C GLU A 477 29.70 4.17 -2.91
N ARG A 478 30.89 4.64 -2.53
CA ARG A 478 31.09 5.79 -1.61
C ARG A 478 30.51 5.62 -0.20
N SER A 479 29.93 4.47 0.14
CA SER A 479 29.47 4.20 1.51
C SER A 479 30.66 4.07 2.46
N THR A 480 30.50 4.61 3.66
CA THR A 480 31.48 4.58 4.76
C THR A 480 30.95 3.79 5.97
N ALA A 481 30.16 2.75 5.68
CA ALA A 481 29.52 1.91 6.68
C ALA A 481 30.51 1.35 7.71
N THR A 482 30.12 1.36 8.99
CA THR A 482 30.91 0.85 10.11
C THR A 482 30.25 -0.40 10.70
N PHE A 483 31.03 -1.45 10.88
CA PHE A 483 30.62 -2.71 11.49
C PHE A 483 31.56 -3.03 12.65
N GLU A 484 31.00 -3.22 13.84
CA GLU A 484 31.74 -3.54 15.06
C GLU A 484 31.17 -4.85 15.64
N ASP A 485 32.03 -5.84 15.86
CA ASP A 485 31.69 -7.12 16.52
C ASP A 485 30.51 -7.87 15.87
N CYS A 486 30.37 -7.76 14.55
CA CYS A 486 29.30 -8.40 13.78
C CYS A 486 29.69 -9.81 13.31
N MET A 487 28.68 -10.67 13.11
CA MET A 487 28.85 -12.02 12.60
C MET A 487 28.04 -12.22 11.32
N VAL A 488 28.70 -12.66 10.25
CA VAL A 488 28.10 -13.07 8.98
C VAL A 488 28.32 -14.57 8.80
N LEU A 489 27.25 -15.33 8.61
CA LEU A 489 27.30 -16.79 8.54
C LEU A 489 26.36 -17.38 7.50
N ASP A 490 26.74 -18.50 6.89
CA ASP A 490 25.85 -19.29 6.03
C ASP A 490 25.28 -18.48 4.83
N ALA A 491 26.08 -17.59 4.24
CA ALA A 491 25.67 -16.87 3.03
C ALA A 491 25.90 -17.77 1.80
N ALA A 492 24.86 -18.04 1.01
CA ALA A 492 24.97 -18.87 -0.20
C ALA A 492 25.84 -18.23 -1.29
N GLY A 493 26.02 -16.91 -1.27
CA GLY A 493 27.03 -16.21 -2.07
C GLY A 493 28.19 -15.69 -1.22
N SER A 494 28.58 -14.44 -1.42
CA SER A 494 29.72 -13.85 -0.69
C SER A 494 29.33 -13.35 0.69
N GLY A 495 30.24 -13.43 1.65
CA GLY A 495 29.98 -12.94 3.02
C GLY A 495 29.81 -11.42 3.06
N VAL A 496 30.87 -10.70 2.71
CA VAL A 496 30.88 -9.23 2.62
C VAL A 496 31.32 -8.81 1.22
N VAL A 497 30.53 -7.95 0.59
CA VAL A 497 30.80 -7.37 -0.73
C VAL A 497 30.96 -5.86 -0.60
N VAL A 498 32.12 -5.35 -0.97
CA VAL A 498 32.45 -3.93 -0.97
C VAL A 498 32.51 -3.46 -2.41
N ALA A 499 31.55 -2.63 -2.82
CA ALA A 499 31.42 -2.14 -4.17
C ALA A 499 32.49 -1.11 -4.53
N LYS A 500 32.51 -0.71 -5.81
CA LYS A 500 33.49 0.21 -6.36
C LYS A 500 33.59 1.50 -5.57
N GLY A 501 34.81 1.88 -5.18
CA GLY A 501 35.07 3.14 -4.49
C GLY A 501 34.41 3.31 -3.11
N ALA A 502 33.89 2.23 -2.50
CA ALA A 502 33.42 2.26 -1.11
C ALA A 502 34.60 2.25 -0.11
N ASP A 503 34.37 2.74 1.11
CA ASP A 503 35.41 2.84 2.16
C ASP A 503 34.86 2.45 3.55
N PRO A 504 34.46 1.18 3.75
CA PRO A 504 33.88 0.73 5.01
C PRO A 504 34.91 0.51 6.12
N ARG A 505 34.44 0.46 7.37
CA ARG A 505 35.26 0.08 8.54
C ARG A 505 34.67 -1.14 9.21
N LEU A 506 35.44 -2.23 9.25
CA LEU A 506 35.05 -3.49 9.89
C LEU A 506 36.03 -3.77 11.02
N THR A 507 35.53 -3.89 12.25
CA THR A 507 36.33 -4.20 13.44
C THR A 507 35.72 -5.41 14.15
N GLY A 508 36.52 -6.45 14.41
CA GLY A 508 36.04 -7.64 15.12
C GLY A 508 34.98 -8.45 14.35
N VAL A 509 34.88 -8.27 13.02
CA VAL A 509 33.86 -8.95 12.21
C VAL A 509 34.28 -10.38 11.90
N SER A 510 33.36 -11.33 12.11
CA SER A 510 33.56 -12.73 11.73
C SER A 510 32.69 -13.11 10.55
N VAL A 511 33.28 -13.75 9.55
CA VAL A 511 32.61 -14.24 8.34
C VAL A 511 32.94 -15.73 8.19
N SER A 512 31.91 -16.57 8.13
CA SER A 512 32.09 -18.03 8.07
C SER A 512 31.06 -18.71 7.17
N ARG A 513 31.42 -19.86 6.59
CA ARG A 513 30.52 -20.72 5.80
C ARG A 513 29.82 -19.95 4.68
N THR A 514 30.60 -19.38 3.77
CA THR A 514 30.08 -18.66 2.60
C THR A 514 30.07 -19.58 1.39
N GLY A 515 29.21 -19.36 0.39
CA GLY A 515 29.21 -20.13 -0.85
C GLY A 515 30.18 -19.61 -1.90
N MET A 516 30.60 -18.35 -1.76
CA MET A 516 31.70 -17.74 -2.53
C MET A 516 32.76 -17.17 -1.56
N ASN A 517 33.31 -15.99 -1.87
CA ASN A 517 34.34 -15.32 -1.07
C ASN A 517 33.80 -14.88 0.30
N SER A 518 34.64 -14.93 1.33
CA SER A 518 34.29 -14.33 2.63
C SER A 518 34.29 -12.80 2.54
N LEU A 519 35.27 -12.22 1.85
CA LEU A 519 35.34 -10.79 1.55
C LEU A 519 35.64 -10.58 0.07
N PHE A 520 34.81 -9.78 -0.59
CA PHE A 520 35.03 -9.28 -1.94
C PHE A 520 35.21 -7.76 -1.90
N VAL A 521 36.35 -7.26 -2.36
CA VAL A 521 36.66 -5.82 -2.45
C VAL A 521 36.74 -5.44 -3.92
N GLY A 522 35.76 -4.66 -4.37
CA GLY A 522 35.62 -4.21 -5.74
C GLY A 522 36.69 -3.21 -6.18
N GLU A 523 36.61 -2.82 -7.46
CA GLU A 523 37.59 -1.90 -8.06
C GLU A 523 37.67 -0.56 -7.32
N ASP A 524 38.88 -0.01 -7.20
CA ASP A 524 39.12 1.30 -6.58
C ASP A 524 38.59 1.42 -5.12
N ALA A 525 38.10 0.33 -4.54
CA ALA A 525 37.54 0.30 -3.20
C ALA A 525 38.65 0.33 -2.15
N ARG A 526 38.31 0.93 -1.02
CA ARG A 526 39.15 1.10 0.15
C ARG A 526 38.58 0.25 1.28
N GLY A 527 38.69 0.74 2.49
CA GLY A 527 38.18 0.12 3.69
C GLY A 527 39.29 -0.32 4.63
N THR A 528 38.95 -0.30 5.91
CA THR A 528 39.81 -0.77 7.01
C THR A 528 39.16 -1.97 7.66
N TYR A 529 39.91 -3.07 7.76
CA TYR A 529 39.48 -4.33 8.33
C TYR A 529 40.43 -4.66 9.47
N GLN A 530 39.93 -4.62 10.70
CA GLN A 530 40.73 -4.81 11.90
C GLN A 530 40.20 -5.99 12.70
N ASP A 531 41.10 -6.89 13.10
CA ASP A 531 40.81 -8.03 13.97
C ASP A 531 39.66 -8.91 13.43
N CYS A 532 39.51 -8.98 12.10
CA CYS A 532 38.45 -9.74 11.44
C CYS A 532 38.85 -11.20 11.20
N VAL A 533 37.87 -12.11 11.21
CA VAL A 533 38.08 -13.54 10.96
C VAL A 533 37.28 -13.96 9.72
N PHE A 534 37.97 -14.52 8.73
CA PHE A 534 37.37 -15.04 7.51
C PHE A 534 37.62 -16.55 7.45
N SER A 535 36.57 -17.35 7.37
CA SER A 535 36.69 -18.81 7.51
C SER A 535 35.72 -19.56 6.60
N GLU A 536 36.12 -20.76 6.18
CA GLU A 536 35.26 -21.70 5.44
C GLU A 536 34.55 -21.02 4.22
N PRO A 537 35.29 -20.39 3.29
CA PRO A 537 34.70 -19.92 2.04
C PRO A 537 34.25 -21.10 1.17
N GLY A 538 33.38 -20.80 0.22
CA GLY A 538 32.68 -21.84 -0.51
C GLY A 538 33.59 -22.54 -1.51
N ASN A 539 33.40 -23.85 -1.59
CA ASN A 539 33.91 -24.68 -2.66
C ASN A 539 32.75 -24.89 -3.63
N ALA A 540 32.88 -24.50 -4.91
CA ALA A 540 31.82 -24.76 -5.88
C ALA A 540 31.55 -26.28 -5.94
N GLU A 541 30.39 -26.72 -5.44
CA GLU A 541 29.99 -28.13 -5.52
C GLU A 541 29.89 -28.52 -7.00
N GLY A 542 30.84 -29.34 -7.47
CA GLY A 542 30.80 -29.94 -8.80
C GLY A 542 31.85 -29.46 -9.82
N GLU A 543 32.58 -28.36 -9.58
CA GLU A 543 33.51 -27.80 -10.59
C GLU A 543 34.98 -27.71 -10.17
N GLY A 544 35.34 -28.12 -8.95
CA GLY A 544 36.75 -28.17 -8.53
C GLY A 544 37.45 -26.79 -8.42
N HIS A 545 36.70 -25.69 -8.57
CA HIS A 545 37.18 -24.33 -8.36
C HIS A 545 36.74 -23.83 -6.99
N ALA A 546 37.71 -23.50 -6.15
CA ALA A 546 37.47 -22.95 -4.83
C ALA A 546 37.63 -21.44 -4.85
N TYR A 547 36.71 -20.73 -4.19
CA TYR A 547 36.80 -19.28 -4.09
C TYR A 547 37.85 -18.88 -3.05
N PRO A 548 38.70 -17.88 -3.33
CA PRO A 548 39.62 -17.35 -2.35
C PRO A 548 38.84 -16.71 -1.20
N ALA A 549 39.33 -16.81 0.04
CA ALA A 549 38.66 -16.21 1.18
C ALA A 549 38.53 -14.68 1.01
N LEU A 550 39.62 -14.03 0.54
CA LEU A 550 39.67 -12.60 0.23
C LEU A 550 39.91 -12.41 -1.28
N HIS A 551 38.97 -11.76 -1.96
CA HIS A 551 39.14 -11.34 -3.36
C HIS A 551 39.32 -9.82 -3.44
N LEU A 552 40.45 -9.38 -3.96
CA LEU A 552 40.80 -7.96 -4.09
C LEU A 552 40.91 -7.57 -5.57
N SER A 553 39.93 -6.82 -6.06
CA SER A 553 39.83 -6.41 -7.47
C SER A 553 40.81 -5.27 -7.83
N ALA A 554 40.86 -4.92 -9.12
CA ALA A 554 41.86 -4.02 -9.69
C ALA A 554 41.89 -2.66 -8.97
N ARG A 555 43.11 -2.16 -8.69
CA ARG A 555 43.37 -0.86 -8.04
C ARG A 555 42.74 -0.68 -6.64
N SER A 556 42.21 -1.74 -6.03
CA SER A 556 41.75 -1.69 -4.63
C SER A 556 42.92 -1.45 -3.67
N VAL A 557 42.65 -0.71 -2.59
CA VAL A 557 43.66 -0.34 -1.56
C VAL A 557 43.15 -0.62 -0.14
N PRO A 558 42.68 -1.83 0.18
CA PRO A 558 42.18 -2.15 1.51
C PRO A 558 43.32 -2.21 2.53
N VAL A 559 43.03 -1.86 3.78
CA VAL A 559 43.94 -1.98 4.92
C VAL A 559 43.44 -3.08 5.84
N LEU A 560 44.15 -4.19 5.91
CA LEU A 560 43.84 -5.32 6.80
C LEU A 560 44.88 -5.39 7.92
N ARG A 561 44.40 -5.36 9.17
CA ARG A 561 45.21 -5.39 10.40
C ARG A 561 44.75 -6.51 11.32
N GLY A 562 45.66 -7.39 11.75
CA GLY A 562 45.33 -8.47 12.69
C GLY A 562 44.30 -9.48 12.17
N CYS A 563 44.03 -9.51 10.87
CA CYS A 563 43.00 -10.38 10.30
C CYS A 563 43.46 -11.83 10.19
N VAL A 564 42.52 -12.77 10.36
CA VAL A 564 42.80 -14.20 10.33
C VAL A 564 41.98 -14.88 9.25
N VAL A 565 42.64 -15.56 8.32
CA VAL A 565 41.99 -16.45 7.35
C VAL A 565 42.12 -17.89 7.82
N ARG A 566 41.02 -18.65 7.85
CA ARG A 566 41.01 -20.05 8.29
C ARG A 566 40.31 -20.98 7.31
N ASP A 567 40.77 -22.23 7.27
CA ASP A 567 40.05 -23.36 6.67
C ASP A 567 39.55 -23.05 5.25
N ALA A 568 40.46 -22.57 4.40
CA ALA A 568 40.19 -22.12 3.03
C ALA A 568 41.14 -22.80 2.02
N GLU A 569 40.70 -22.96 0.78
CA GLU A 569 41.59 -23.46 -0.28
C GLU A 569 42.65 -22.43 -0.67
N GLU A 570 42.27 -21.16 -0.71
CA GLU A 570 43.15 -20.02 -1.01
C GLU A 570 42.79 -18.84 -0.10
N ASP A 571 43.79 -18.17 0.49
CA ASP A 571 43.52 -17.06 1.40
C ASP A 571 43.23 -15.75 0.68
N VAL A 572 44.08 -15.35 -0.27
CA VAL A 572 44.00 -14.04 -0.93
C VAL A 572 44.26 -14.16 -2.42
N ALA A 573 43.31 -13.67 -3.23
CA ALA A 573 43.49 -13.44 -4.66
C ALA A 573 43.60 -11.94 -4.95
N LEU A 574 44.67 -11.56 -5.66
CA LEU A 574 44.98 -10.17 -6.02
C LEU A 574 44.83 -9.96 -7.52
N ALA A 575 43.96 -9.05 -7.94
CA ALA A 575 43.88 -8.60 -9.32
C ALA A 575 44.98 -7.57 -9.65
N GLU A 576 45.18 -7.31 -10.95
CA GLU A 576 46.21 -6.39 -11.42
C GLU A 576 46.05 -4.98 -10.82
N GLY A 577 47.13 -4.44 -10.26
CA GLY A 577 47.16 -3.10 -9.68
C GLY A 577 46.54 -2.96 -8.29
N ALA A 578 46.00 -4.03 -7.68
CA ALA A 578 45.60 -4.03 -6.27
C ALA A 578 46.82 -3.79 -5.36
N LYS A 579 46.67 -2.92 -4.35
CA LYS A 579 47.73 -2.56 -3.40
C LYS A 579 47.23 -2.64 -1.94
N PRO A 580 46.93 -3.84 -1.43
CA PRO A 580 46.50 -4.01 -0.04
C PRO A 580 47.64 -3.70 0.93
N VAL A 581 47.28 -3.17 2.10
CA VAL A 581 48.17 -3.10 3.28
C VAL A 581 47.79 -4.26 4.19
N LEU A 582 48.72 -5.19 4.42
CA LEU A 582 48.52 -6.37 5.25
C LEU A 582 49.46 -6.27 6.46
N GLU A 583 48.92 -5.97 7.64
CA GLU A 583 49.67 -5.87 8.90
C GLU A 583 49.19 -6.97 9.86
N ASP A 584 50.12 -7.76 10.40
CA ASP A 584 49.84 -8.82 11.39
C ASP A 584 48.72 -9.81 11.00
N CYS A 585 48.48 -10.01 9.70
CA CYS A 585 47.47 -10.94 9.19
C CYS A 585 48.04 -12.35 9.05
N ILE A 586 47.26 -13.38 9.41
CA ILE A 586 47.73 -14.78 9.40
C ILE A 586 46.75 -15.75 8.72
N SER A 587 47.29 -16.82 8.14
CA SER A 587 46.52 -17.94 7.58
C SER A 587 46.64 -19.21 8.44
N ARG A 588 45.54 -19.93 8.65
CA ARG A 588 45.50 -21.21 9.39
C ARG A 588 44.68 -22.25 8.64
N GLY A 589 45.23 -23.44 8.40
CA GLY A 589 44.49 -24.47 7.66
C GLY A 589 44.18 -24.07 6.21
N VAL A 590 44.98 -23.18 5.61
CA VAL A 590 44.82 -22.73 4.23
C VAL A 590 45.76 -23.51 3.31
N LYS A 591 45.27 -24.07 2.19
CA LYS A 591 46.10 -24.86 1.27
C LYS A 591 47.05 -23.99 0.43
N LYS A 592 46.54 -22.93 -0.19
CA LYS A 592 47.31 -21.91 -0.91
C LYS A 592 47.38 -20.63 -0.06
N ALA A 593 48.37 -20.56 0.82
CA ALA A 593 48.55 -19.42 1.72
C ALA A 593 49.53 -18.39 1.14
N ALA A 594 49.05 -17.17 0.88
CA ALA A 594 49.84 -15.98 0.61
C ALA A 594 50.19 -15.21 1.90
N LEU A 595 49.37 -15.31 2.94
CA LEU A 595 49.62 -14.73 4.27
C LEU A 595 50.55 -15.63 5.10
N PRO A 596 51.34 -15.06 6.03
CA PRO A 596 52.18 -15.85 6.91
C PRO A 596 51.32 -16.79 7.78
N SER A 597 51.61 -18.09 7.73
CA SER A 597 51.15 -19.02 8.75
C SER A 597 51.93 -18.75 10.04
N SER A 598 51.31 -18.97 11.21
CA SER A 598 51.95 -18.68 12.51
C SER A 598 53.29 -19.44 12.62
N GLY A 599 54.40 -18.75 12.35
CA GLY A 599 55.76 -19.29 12.39
C GLY A 599 56.52 -19.36 11.05
N SER A 600 56.60 -18.30 10.24
CA SER A 600 57.74 -18.09 9.31
C SER A 600 57.71 -16.70 8.66
N SER A 601 58.90 -16.12 8.54
CA SER A 601 59.26 -14.78 8.07
C SER A 601 59.01 -14.55 6.56
N LEU A 602 58.54 -13.33 6.23
CA LEU A 602 58.68 -12.53 5.00
C LEU A 602 58.66 -13.27 3.65
N LEU A 603 57.52 -13.24 2.94
CA LEU A 603 57.43 -13.70 1.56
C LEU A 603 57.62 -12.56 0.55
N LYS A 604 58.62 -12.75 -0.33
CA LYS A 604 58.81 -12.05 -1.60
C LYS A 604 57.84 -12.60 -2.65
N ALA A 605 57.27 -11.70 -3.45
CA ALA A 605 56.48 -12.01 -4.63
C ALA A 605 57.24 -12.89 -5.63
N LYS A 606 56.55 -13.86 -6.24
CA LYS A 606 57.02 -14.62 -7.40
C LYS A 606 55.98 -14.51 -8.54
N PRO A 607 56.38 -14.33 -9.81
CA PRO A 607 55.44 -14.22 -10.92
C PRO A 607 54.84 -15.58 -11.28
N MET A 608 53.57 -15.57 -11.69
CA MET A 608 52.85 -16.74 -12.21
C MET A 608 53.35 -17.13 -13.60
N SER A 609 53.39 -18.44 -13.86
CA SER A 609 53.62 -19.06 -15.16
C SER A 609 52.32 -19.16 -15.95
N GLU A 610 52.38 -18.83 -17.23
CA GLU A 610 51.37 -19.13 -18.24
C GLU A 610 51.18 -20.65 -18.40
N GLY A 611 49.92 -21.09 -18.41
CA GLY A 611 49.50 -22.45 -18.73
C GLY A 611 48.00 -22.42 -18.99
N GLY A 612 47.62 -22.42 -20.27
CA GLY A 612 46.25 -22.22 -20.71
C GLY A 612 45.33 -23.44 -20.61
N ALA A 613 44.04 -23.09 -20.69
CA ALA A 613 42.83 -23.86 -21.02
C ALA A 613 41.93 -24.32 -19.84
N PRO A 614 40.58 -24.30 -19.99
CA PRO A 614 39.70 -23.56 -20.91
C PRO A 614 38.79 -22.55 -20.18
N SER A 615 38.19 -21.62 -20.92
CA SER A 615 37.21 -20.64 -20.43
C SER A 615 35.84 -21.29 -20.16
N PRO A 616 35.16 -20.98 -19.05
CA PRO A 616 33.74 -21.27 -18.88
C PRO A 616 32.94 -20.10 -19.49
N GLU A 617 32.93 -19.98 -20.82
CA GLU A 617 32.12 -18.98 -21.52
C GLU A 617 30.72 -19.47 -21.93
N ASP A 618 30.34 -20.73 -21.65
CA ASP A 618 29.11 -21.32 -22.21
C ASP A 618 28.06 -21.83 -21.20
N ALA A 619 28.19 -21.53 -19.90
CA ALA A 619 27.16 -21.94 -18.92
C ALA A 619 26.06 -20.88 -18.66
N ASP A 620 26.25 -19.62 -19.10
CA ASP A 620 25.25 -18.55 -19.01
C ASP A 620 25.30 -17.65 -20.27
N ALA A 621 25.15 -18.26 -21.45
CA ALA A 621 25.07 -17.52 -22.70
C ALA A 621 23.77 -16.67 -22.73
N PRO A 622 23.85 -15.36 -23.08
CA PRO A 622 22.66 -14.52 -23.19
C PRO A 622 21.70 -15.10 -24.24
N LYS A 623 20.42 -15.27 -23.87
CA LYS A 623 19.36 -15.74 -24.78
C LYS A 623 18.80 -14.60 -25.62
N ALA A 624 19.67 -13.73 -26.14
CA ALA A 624 19.26 -12.68 -27.04
C ALA A 624 18.75 -13.31 -28.35
N ARG A 625 17.53 -12.96 -28.75
CA ARG A 625 16.87 -13.60 -29.89
C ARG A 625 17.27 -12.89 -31.18
N GLU A 626 18.24 -13.47 -31.88
CA GLU A 626 18.64 -13.01 -33.21
C GLU A 626 17.62 -13.42 -34.27
N THR A 627 17.54 -12.63 -35.33
CA THR A 627 16.64 -12.91 -36.45
C THR A 627 17.30 -12.50 -37.75
N GLU A 628 17.35 -13.43 -38.71
CA GLU A 628 18.06 -13.24 -39.96
C GLU A 628 17.30 -12.28 -40.90
N ALA A 629 18.05 -11.39 -41.55
CA ALA A 629 17.55 -10.53 -42.62
C ALA A 629 17.96 -11.12 -43.97
N ASP A 630 17.01 -11.27 -44.89
CA ASP A 630 17.28 -11.85 -46.21
C ASP A 630 18.09 -10.84 -47.08
N PRO A 631 19.24 -11.24 -47.66
CA PRO A 631 20.08 -10.36 -48.49
C PRO A 631 19.43 -9.77 -49.73
N ASP A 632 18.39 -10.42 -50.26
CA ASP A 632 17.84 -10.07 -51.57
C ASP A 632 16.65 -9.09 -51.51
N GLU A 633 16.24 -8.66 -50.31
CA GLU A 633 15.09 -7.77 -50.11
C GLU A 633 15.39 -6.32 -50.55
N THR A 634 14.51 -5.77 -51.39
CA THR A 634 14.62 -4.39 -51.87
C THR A 634 13.93 -3.40 -50.93
N LEU A 635 14.37 -2.14 -50.95
CA LEU A 635 13.75 -1.08 -50.16
C LEU A 635 12.26 -0.87 -50.50
N GLU A 636 11.88 -1.06 -51.77
CA GLU A 636 10.50 -0.90 -52.24
C GLU A 636 9.58 -1.99 -51.64
N GLU A 637 10.06 -3.23 -51.58
CA GLU A 637 9.34 -4.35 -50.94
C GLU A 637 9.17 -4.15 -49.44
N LEU A 638 10.22 -3.69 -48.74
CA LEU A 638 10.16 -3.46 -47.29
C LEU A 638 9.26 -2.27 -46.91
N LEU A 639 9.19 -1.24 -47.76
CA LEU A 639 8.25 -0.14 -47.57
C LEU A 639 6.80 -0.58 -47.86
N ALA A 640 6.58 -1.45 -48.84
CA ALA A 640 5.28 -2.05 -49.07
C ALA A 640 4.83 -2.92 -47.88
N GLU A 641 5.75 -3.72 -47.30
CA GLU A 641 5.49 -4.50 -46.09
C GLU A 641 5.13 -3.59 -44.90
N LEU A 642 5.77 -2.43 -44.77
CA LEU A 642 5.44 -1.43 -43.75
C LEU A 642 4.03 -0.88 -43.95
N ASP A 643 3.67 -0.57 -45.20
CA ASP A 643 2.36 -0.02 -45.56
C ASP A 643 1.23 -1.04 -45.34
N ASP A 644 1.50 -2.33 -45.54
CA ASP A 644 0.58 -3.45 -45.33
C ASP A 644 0.29 -3.73 -43.84
N LEU A 645 1.09 -3.22 -42.90
CA LEU A 645 0.79 -3.34 -41.47
C LEU A 645 -0.52 -2.64 -41.14
N ILE A 646 -1.41 -3.32 -40.40
CA ILE A 646 -2.72 -2.78 -40.02
C ILE A 646 -2.52 -1.63 -39.02
N GLY A 647 -3.12 -0.46 -39.31
CA GLY A 647 -3.03 0.75 -38.49
C GLY A 647 -1.64 1.40 -38.54
N LEU A 648 -1.24 2.09 -37.47
CA LEU A 648 0.09 2.70 -37.31
C LEU A 648 0.44 3.84 -38.28
N GLU A 649 -0.54 4.58 -38.81
CA GLU A 649 -0.30 5.58 -39.86
C GLU A 649 0.72 6.65 -39.49
N ARG A 650 0.73 7.08 -38.23
CA ARG A 650 1.74 8.02 -37.73
C ARG A 650 3.14 7.42 -37.76
N VAL A 651 3.29 6.18 -37.29
CA VAL A 651 4.57 5.46 -37.28
C VAL A 651 5.05 5.21 -38.70
N LYS A 652 4.16 4.80 -39.63
CA LYS A 652 4.52 4.61 -41.04
C LYS A 652 5.01 5.91 -41.67
N HIS A 653 4.34 7.03 -41.40
CA HIS A 653 4.77 8.34 -41.87
C HIS A 653 6.15 8.74 -41.32
N ASP A 654 6.37 8.52 -40.02
CA ASP A 654 7.63 8.86 -39.35
C ASP A 654 8.79 7.98 -39.86
N VAL A 655 8.57 6.68 -40.04
CA VAL A 655 9.55 5.75 -40.61
C VAL A 655 9.87 6.10 -42.07
N SER A 656 8.86 6.38 -42.90
CA SER A 656 9.06 6.83 -44.29
C SER A 656 9.88 8.13 -44.35
N SER A 657 9.64 9.06 -43.42
CA SER A 657 10.39 10.31 -43.29
C SER A 657 11.85 10.07 -42.85
N LEU A 658 12.08 9.12 -41.94
CA LEU A 658 13.43 8.69 -41.53
C LEU A 658 14.19 8.05 -42.69
N VAL A 659 13.54 7.21 -43.49
CA VAL A 659 14.16 6.59 -44.67
C VAL A 659 14.63 7.64 -45.67
N LYS A 660 13.79 8.65 -45.97
CA LYS A 660 14.15 9.76 -46.86
C LYS A 660 15.34 10.56 -46.35
N LEU A 661 15.39 10.83 -45.04
CA LEU A 661 16.52 11.50 -44.39
C LEU A 661 17.80 10.67 -44.53
N MET A 662 17.71 9.36 -44.33
CA MET A 662 18.83 8.42 -44.39
C MET A 662 19.35 8.20 -45.81
N GLN A 663 18.48 8.15 -46.82
CA GLN A 663 18.88 8.18 -48.23
C GLN A 663 19.63 9.47 -48.59
N MET A 664 19.24 10.61 -48.02
CA MET A 664 19.94 11.87 -48.22
C MET A 664 21.33 11.86 -47.57
N VAL A 665 21.48 11.28 -46.38
CA VAL A 665 22.78 11.05 -45.73
C VAL A 665 23.69 10.19 -46.60
N ARG A 666 23.20 9.03 -47.05
CA ARG A 666 23.98 8.12 -47.91
C ARG A 666 24.42 8.79 -49.21
N ARG A 667 23.53 9.52 -49.90
CA ARG A 667 23.88 10.26 -51.13
C ARG A 667 24.98 11.31 -50.89
N ARG A 668 25.02 11.93 -49.71
CA ARG A 668 26.08 12.88 -49.33
C ARG A 668 27.41 12.16 -49.11
N GLU A 669 27.40 11.04 -48.40
CA GLU A 669 28.60 10.21 -48.15
C GLU A 669 29.18 9.67 -49.46
N GLU A 670 28.33 9.15 -50.36
CA GLU A 670 28.72 8.67 -51.69
C GLU A 670 29.29 9.80 -52.59
N SER A 671 28.87 11.04 -52.34
CA SER A 671 29.38 12.24 -53.03
C SER A 671 30.61 12.85 -52.34
N GLY A 672 31.16 12.22 -51.29
CA GLY A 672 32.29 12.72 -50.52
C GLY A 672 32.00 13.98 -49.68
N LEU A 673 30.73 14.31 -49.46
CA LEU A 673 30.29 15.45 -48.66
C LEU A 673 30.11 15.02 -47.20
N ALA A 674 30.47 15.91 -46.26
CA ALA A 674 30.22 15.67 -44.85
C ALA A 674 28.72 15.47 -44.57
N ALA A 675 28.38 14.32 -44.00
CA ALA A 675 27.04 14.03 -43.51
C ALA A 675 26.73 14.88 -42.27
N PRO A 676 25.49 15.37 -42.11
CA PRO A 676 25.07 16.00 -40.86
C PRO A 676 25.14 14.97 -39.71
N PRO A 677 25.54 15.39 -38.49
CA PRO A 677 25.67 14.49 -37.34
C PRO A 677 24.28 14.14 -36.80
N LEU A 678 23.61 13.19 -37.44
CA LEU A 678 22.29 12.71 -37.06
C LEU A 678 22.42 11.44 -36.26
N SER A 679 21.86 11.42 -35.04
CA SER A 679 21.71 10.17 -34.30
C SER A 679 20.72 9.26 -35.03
N ARG A 680 21.08 7.98 -35.14
CA ARG A 680 20.28 6.93 -35.76
C ARG A 680 19.44 6.16 -34.73
N HIS A 681 19.59 6.47 -33.44
CA HIS A 681 18.92 5.79 -32.32
C HIS A 681 17.52 6.34 -32.05
N LEU A 682 16.58 5.47 -31.71
CA LEU A 682 15.15 5.79 -31.61
C LEU A 682 14.56 5.38 -30.26
N VAL A 683 13.53 6.11 -29.82
CA VAL A 683 12.69 5.75 -28.67
C VAL A 683 11.32 5.33 -29.18
N PHE A 684 10.85 4.12 -28.83
CA PHE A 684 9.52 3.63 -29.17
C PHE A 684 8.62 3.68 -27.93
N THR A 685 7.58 4.51 -27.95
CA THR A 685 6.64 4.65 -26.83
C THR A 685 5.28 4.09 -27.18
N GLY A 686 4.63 3.36 -26.27
CA GLY A 686 3.25 2.91 -26.44
C GLY A 686 2.93 1.65 -25.64
N ASN A 687 1.64 1.33 -25.53
CA ASN A 687 1.16 0.17 -24.77
C ASN A 687 1.62 -1.17 -25.36
N PRO A 688 1.59 -2.28 -24.59
CA PRO A 688 1.92 -3.61 -25.11
C PRO A 688 1.05 -3.99 -26.31
N GLY A 689 1.64 -4.70 -27.27
CA GLY A 689 0.91 -5.22 -28.43
C GLY A 689 0.56 -4.20 -29.52
N THR A 690 1.17 -3.01 -29.51
CA THR A 690 0.99 -1.98 -30.55
C THR A 690 1.94 -2.12 -31.76
N GLY A 691 2.75 -3.19 -31.84
CA GLY A 691 3.59 -3.46 -33.02
C GLY A 691 5.03 -2.92 -32.96
N LYS A 692 5.51 -2.44 -31.80
CA LYS A 692 6.88 -1.91 -31.59
C LYS A 692 7.99 -2.83 -32.13
N THR A 693 8.03 -4.10 -31.68
CA THR A 693 9.05 -5.06 -32.10
C THR A 693 8.96 -5.41 -33.59
N THR A 694 7.75 -5.46 -34.15
CA THR A 694 7.52 -5.70 -35.59
C THR A 694 8.12 -4.57 -36.43
N VAL A 695 7.87 -3.32 -36.05
CA VAL A 695 8.42 -2.16 -36.74
C VAL A 695 9.94 -2.06 -36.55
N ALA A 696 10.47 -2.39 -35.37
CA ALA A 696 11.92 -2.39 -35.12
C ALA A 696 12.67 -3.38 -36.03
N ARG A 697 12.10 -4.57 -36.24
CA ARG A 697 12.60 -5.58 -37.17
C ARG A 697 12.64 -5.05 -38.60
N LEU A 698 11.53 -4.49 -39.06
CA LEU A 698 11.41 -3.96 -40.41
C LEU A 698 12.36 -2.78 -40.64
N TYR A 699 12.53 -1.93 -39.63
CA TYR A 699 13.46 -0.81 -39.66
C TYR A 699 14.91 -1.27 -39.87
N GLY A 700 15.35 -2.33 -39.18
CA GLY A 700 16.70 -2.90 -39.38
C GLY A 700 16.94 -3.38 -40.82
N ARG A 701 15.97 -4.11 -41.40
CA ARG A 701 16.00 -4.56 -42.81
C ARG A 701 16.04 -3.37 -43.77
N ILE A 702 15.24 -2.34 -43.52
CA ILE A 702 15.21 -1.10 -44.30
C ILE A 702 16.58 -0.40 -44.27
N LEU A 703 17.22 -0.27 -43.11
CA LEU A 703 18.54 0.36 -42.99
C LEU A 703 19.63 -0.38 -43.77
N ARG A 704 19.54 -1.70 -43.83
CA ARG A 704 20.43 -2.54 -44.64
C ARG A 704 20.18 -2.37 -46.14
N ALA A 705 18.92 -2.35 -46.59
CA ALA A 705 18.58 -2.07 -47.98
C ALA A 705 19.04 -0.65 -48.40
N VAL A 706 18.94 0.31 -47.48
CA VAL A 706 19.50 1.66 -47.63
C VAL A 706 21.02 1.69 -47.43
N GLY A 707 21.70 0.58 -47.14
CA GLY A 707 23.17 0.46 -47.08
C GLY A 707 23.83 1.17 -45.90
N LEU A 708 23.07 1.47 -44.84
CA LEU A 708 23.58 2.08 -43.61
C LEU A 708 23.95 1.06 -42.52
N LEU A 709 23.49 -0.18 -42.66
CA LEU A 709 23.81 -1.31 -41.80
C LEU A 709 24.26 -2.49 -42.66
N GLU A 710 25.26 -3.25 -42.19
CA GLU A 710 25.82 -4.38 -42.94
C GLU A 710 24.85 -5.57 -43.04
N ARG A 711 24.11 -5.85 -41.95
CA ARG A 711 23.27 -7.05 -41.81
C ARG A 711 21.80 -6.73 -41.61
N GLY A 712 21.46 -5.70 -40.84
CA GLY A 712 20.07 -5.30 -40.58
C GLY A 712 19.26 -6.27 -39.70
N HIS A 713 19.89 -7.26 -39.06
CA HIS A 713 19.24 -8.18 -38.13
C HIS A 713 18.81 -7.47 -36.85
N LEU A 714 17.80 -8.03 -36.16
CA LEU A 714 17.32 -7.52 -34.87
C LEU A 714 17.84 -8.42 -33.74
N VAL A 715 18.41 -7.81 -32.71
CA VAL A 715 18.74 -8.42 -31.42
C VAL A 715 17.76 -7.87 -30.39
N GLU A 716 16.80 -8.70 -29.97
CA GLU A 716 15.83 -8.34 -28.93
C GLU A 716 16.36 -8.73 -27.55
N THR A 717 16.29 -7.78 -26.61
CA THR A 717 16.83 -7.92 -25.26
C THR A 717 15.98 -7.19 -24.23
N ASP A 718 16.06 -7.60 -22.97
CA ASP A 718 15.48 -6.89 -21.84
C ASP A 718 16.52 -6.65 -20.73
N ARG A 719 16.07 -6.14 -19.58
CA ARG A 719 16.93 -5.89 -18.43
C ARG A 719 17.73 -7.13 -17.98
N SER A 720 17.12 -8.31 -17.96
CA SER A 720 17.74 -9.54 -17.46
C SER A 720 18.90 -10.01 -18.34
N ASP A 721 18.85 -9.71 -19.63
CA ASP A 721 19.89 -10.02 -20.60
C ASP A 721 21.08 -9.06 -20.50
N LEU A 722 20.83 -7.78 -20.19
CA LEU A 722 21.87 -6.75 -20.12
C LEU A 722 22.55 -6.71 -18.75
N VAL A 723 21.80 -6.97 -17.68
CA VAL A 723 22.25 -6.82 -16.30
C VAL A 723 22.74 -8.15 -15.73
N GLY A 724 23.94 -8.15 -15.14
CA GLY A 724 24.52 -9.31 -14.46
C GLY A 724 23.87 -9.58 -13.10
N GLN A 725 23.89 -10.83 -12.67
CA GLN A 725 23.41 -11.23 -11.34
C GLN A 725 24.38 -10.84 -10.21
N TYR A 726 25.63 -10.56 -10.57
CA TYR A 726 26.73 -10.25 -9.66
C TYR A 726 27.43 -8.94 -10.06
N VAL A 727 28.02 -8.26 -9.07
CA VAL A 727 28.79 -7.02 -9.26
C VAL A 727 29.94 -7.27 -10.25
N GLY A 728 30.11 -6.39 -11.24
CA GLY A 728 31.18 -6.48 -12.25
C GLY A 728 30.86 -7.40 -13.44
N HIS A 729 29.72 -8.09 -13.44
CA HIS A 729 29.30 -8.90 -14.59
C HIS A 729 28.48 -8.11 -15.61
N THR A 730 27.93 -6.95 -15.24
CA THR A 730 26.98 -6.20 -16.09
C THR A 730 27.65 -5.57 -17.30
N GLY A 731 28.80 -4.90 -17.14
CA GLY A 731 29.55 -4.33 -18.26
C GLY A 731 29.88 -5.37 -19.35
N PRO A 732 30.58 -6.49 -19.03
CA PRO A 732 30.89 -7.53 -19.99
C PRO A 732 29.65 -8.15 -20.65
N LYS A 733 28.59 -8.39 -19.89
CA LYS A 733 27.33 -8.97 -20.39
C LYS A 733 26.63 -8.03 -21.38
N THR A 734 26.48 -6.75 -21.02
CA THR A 734 25.95 -5.70 -21.89
C THR A 734 26.79 -5.57 -23.17
N GLN A 735 28.13 -5.61 -23.05
CA GLN A 735 29.02 -5.51 -24.21
C GLN A 735 28.87 -6.71 -25.15
N LYS A 736 28.71 -7.93 -24.64
CA LYS A 736 28.49 -9.15 -25.43
C LYS A 736 27.18 -9.07 -26.24
N VAL A 737 26.09 -8.60 -25.63
CA VAL A 737 24.81 -8.39 -26.33
C VAL A 737 24.93 -7.29 -27.39
N ILE A 738 25.65 -6.20 -27.11
CA ILE A 738 25.89 -5.14 -28.11
C ILE A 738 26.74 -5.67 -29.27
N GLN A 739 27.74 -6.51 -29.02
CA GLN A 739 28.55 -7.13 -30.07
C GLN A 739 27.70 -8.01 -31.01
N GLN A 740 26.71 -8.73 -30.47
CA GLN A 740 25.74 -9.48 -31.29
C GLN A 740 24.92 -8.56 -32.21
N ALA A 741 24.63 -7.33 -31.77
CA ALA A 741 23.87 -6.35 -32.55
C ALA A 741 24.69 -5.58 -33.60
N MET A 742 26.01 -5.81 -33.70
CA MET A 742 26.87 -5.12 -34.66
C MET A 742 26.46 -5.41 -36.11
N GLY A 743 26.31 -4.35 -36.91
CA GLY A 743 25.76 -4.42 -38.26
C GLY A 743 24.23 -4.50 -38.31
N GLY A 744 23.54 -4.45 -37.16
CA GLY A 744 22.09 -4.61 -37.02
C GLY A 744 21.46 -3.61 -36.04
N VAL A 745 20.35 -4.02 -35.43
CA VAL A 745 19.56 -3.23 -34.48
C VAL A 745 19.51 -3.92 -33.12
N LEU A 746 19.86 -3.21 -32.06
CA LEU A 746 19.66 -3.61 -30.67
C LEU A 746 18.32 -3.04 -30.17
N PHE A 747 17.37 -3.91 -29.85
CA PHE A 747 16.07 -3.53 -29.33
C PHE A 747 15.95 -3.89 -27.85
N ILE A 748 15.83 -2.88 -27.00
CA ILE A 748 15.72 -3.03 -25.54
C ILE A 748 14.26 -2.78 -25.14
N ASP A 749 13.53 -3.84 -24.77
CA ASP A 749 12.16 -3.71 -24.28
C ASP A 749 12.13 -3.30 -22.80
N GLU A 750 11.09 -2.54 -22.43
CA GLU A 750 10.93 -1.92 -21.12
C GLU A 750 12.21 -1.27 -20.57
N ALA A 751 12.90 -0.50 -21.41
CA ALA A 751 14.22 0.05 -21.13
C ALA A 751 14.27 0.95 -19.87
N TYR A 752 13.15 1.56 -19.49
CA TYR A 752 13.00 2.32 -18.25
C TYR A 752 13.30 1.49 -16.99
N SER A 753 13.18 0.16 -17.07
CA SER A 753 13.59 -0.76 -16.00
C SER A 753 15.09 -0.71 -15.72
N LEU A 754 15.93 -0.24 -16.65
CA LEU A 754 17.37 -0.04 -16.43
C LEU A 754 17.68 1.17 -15.53
N ALA A 755 16.76 2.13 -15.44
CA ALA A 755 16.85 3.28 -14.53
C ALA A 755 15.56 3.45 -13.70
N PRO A 756 15.31 2.56 -12.71
CA PRO A 756 14.12 2.62 -11.88
C PRO A 756 14.04 3.93 -11.08
N ALA A 757 12.80 4.37 -10.86
CA ALA A 757 12.46 5.62 -10.18
C ALA A 757 13.04 5.82 -8.78
N PHE A 758 13.29 4.72 -8.05
CA PHE A 758 13.55 4.69 -6.61
C PHE A 758 14.60 3.63 -6.22
N ALA A 759 15.57 3.33 -7.09
CA ALA A 759 16.64 2.40 -6.78
C ALA A 759 17.99 3.12 -6.90
N GLY A 760 18.60 3.48 -5.76
CA GLY A 760 19.86 4.21 -5.71
C GLY A 760 21.06 3.41 -6.19
N ASN A 761 20.98 2.08 -6.35
CA ASN A 761 22.11 1.29 -6.84
C ASN A 761 21.67 -0.01 -7.52
N ASP A 762 21.05 0.15 -8.68
CA ASP A 762 20.79 -0.96 -9.57
C ASP A 762 21.89 -1.06 -10.63
N PHE A 763 22.39 -2.27 -10.88
CA PHE A 763 23.38 -2.58 -11.91
C PHE A 763 22.98 -2.08 -13.32
N GLY A 764 21.71 -1.69 -13.51
CA GLY A 764 21.23 -1.05 -14.72
C GLY A 764 21.97 0.25 -15.11
N HIS A 765 22.53 1.00 -14.15
CA HIS A 765 23.33 2.19 -14.47
C HIS A 765 24.65 1.83 -15.16
N GLU A 766 25.27 0.71 -14.79
CA GLU A 766 26.47 0.18 -15.45
C GLU A 766 26.16 -0.25 -16.89
N ALA A 767 24.99 -0.88 -17.11
CA ALA A 767 24.49 -1.21 -18.44
C ALA A 767 24.26 0.05 -19.28
N ILE A 768 23.63 1.09 -18.71
CA ILE A 768 23.41 2.39 -19.40
C ILE A 768 24.74 3.06 -19.75
N ALA A 769 25.71 3.09 -18.84
CA ALA A 769 27.02 3.67 -19.09
C ALA A 769 27.77 2.93 -20.22
N THR A 770 27.71 1.59 -20.20
CA THR A 770 28.28 0.73 -21.26
C THR A 770 27.58 0.98 -22.59
N LEU A 771 26.25 1.04 -22.61
CA LEU A 771 25.46 1.34 -23.80
C LEU A 771 25.82 2.70 -24.40
N LEU A 772 25.87 3.77 -23.58
CA LEU A 772 26.22 5.12 -24.02
C LEU A 772 27.62 5.23 -24.62
N LYS A 773 28.58 4.50 -24.04
CA LYS A 773 29.95 4.40 -24.55
C LYS A 773 29.97 3.72 -25.91
N MET A 774 29.33 2.56 -26.03
CA MET A 774 29.28 1.82 -27.30
C MET A 774 28.55 2.58 -28.40
N MET A 775 27.47 3.31 -28.06
CA MET A 775 26.77 4.19 -29.00
C MET A 775 27.64 5.33 -29.53
N GLU A 776 28.64 5.78 -28.77
CA GLU A 776 29.61 6.79 -29.23
C GLU A 776 30.70 6.15 -30.10
N ASP A 777 31.33 5.10 -29.58
CA ASP A 777 32.49 4.44 -30.20
C ASP A 777 32.11 3.78 -31.54
N PHE A 778 30.87 3.32 -31.69
CA PHE A 778 30.38 2.54 -32.83
C PHE A 778 29.12 3.12 -33.49
N ARG A 779 28.97 4.45 -33.50
CA ARG A 779 27.78 5.19 -33.95
C ARG A 779 27.25 4.84 -35.36
N ASP A 780 28.13 4.38 -36.25
CA ASP A 780 27.82 4.07 -37.65
C ASP A 780 27.69 2.56 -37.91
N GLN A 781 27.88 1.71 -36.88
CA GLN A 781 27.94 0.25 -37.02
C GLN A 781 26.68 -0.47 -36.50
N PHE A 782 25.89 0.14 -35.62
CA PHE A 782 24.65 -0.45 -35.12
C PHE A 782 23.65 0.62 -34.68
N VAL A 783 22.39 0.23 -34.53
CA VAL A 783 21.32 1.13 -34.07
C VAL A 783 20.67 0.60 -32.80
N VAL A 784 20.57 1.44 -31.76
CA VAL A 784 19.79 1.16 -30.55
C VAL A 784 18.36 1.70 -30.68
N ILE A 785 17.38 0.86 -30.36
CA ILE A 785 15.98 1.22 -30.17
C ILE A 785 15.59 0.86 -28.74
N VAL A 786 15.15 1.85 -27.96
CA VAL A 786 14.64 1.63 -26.60
C VAL A 786 13.12 1.73 -26.60
N ALA A 787 12.43 0.78 -25.97
CA ALA A 787 10.98 0.70 -25.97
C ALA A 787 10.36 0.70 -24.57
N GLY A 788 9.15 1.25 -24.44
CA GLY A 788 8.41 1.23 -23.18
C GLY A 788 7.14 2.08 -23.18
N TYR A 789 6.59 2.31 -22.00
CA TYR A 789 5.42 3.18 -21.82
C TYR A 789 5.80 4.66 -21.95
N PRO A 790 4.90 5.53 -22.46
CA PRO A 790 5.26 6.92 -22.77
C PRO A 790 5.86 7.72 -21.62
N GLU A 791 5.26 7.71 -20.44
CA GLU A 791 5.71 8.51 -19.27
C GLU A 791 7.03 7.97 -18.69
N GLU A 792 7.15 6.65 -18.62
CA GLU A 792 8.32 5.94 -18.09
C GLU A 792 9.52 6.12 -19.01
N MET A 793 9.30 6.14 -20.34
CA MET A 793 10.35 6.40 -21.31
C MET A 793 10.79 7.86 -21.33
N GLU A 794 9.86 8.80 -21.14
CA GLU A 794 10.22 10.21 -20.98
C GLU A 794 11.14 10.39 -19.77
N ARG A 795 10.78 9.78 -18.63
CA ARG A 795 11.62 9.76 -17.44
C ARG A 795 12.97 9.08 -17.67
N PHE A 796 12.99 7.93 -18.36
CA PHE A 796 14.22 7.21 -18.68
C PHE A 796 15.19 8.06 -19.51
N VAL A 797 14.70 8.72 -20.56
CA VAL A 797 15.53 9.59 -21.40
C VAL A 797 16.05 10.79 -20.60
N GLN A 798 15.23 11.34 -19.69
CA GLN A 798 15.63 12.45 -18.82
C GLN A 798 16.55 12.03 -17.66
N SER A 799 16.65 10.73 -17.34
CA SER A 799 17.46 10.23 -16.23
C SER A 799 18.96 10.44 -16.41
N ASN A 800 19.42 10.55 -17.67
CA ASN A 800 20.83 10.76 -17.99
C ASN A 800 20.96 11.71 -19.20
N PRO A 801 21.68 12.84 -19.09
CA PRO A 801 21.90 13.76 -20.20
C PRO A 801 22.48 13.10 -21.46
N GLY A 802 23.29 12.04 -21.29
CA GLY A 802 23.82 11.23 -22.38
C GLY A 802 22.73 10.52 -23.18
N LEU A 803 21.69 10.01 -22.53
CA LEU A 803 20.55 9.38 -23.20
C LEU A 803 19.77 10.41 -24.01
N ALA A 804 19.43 11.56 -23.41
CA ALA A 804 18.75 12.65 -24.11
C ALA A 804 19.50 13.16 -25.35
N SER A 805 20.85 13.19 -25.29
CA SER A 805 21.67 13.61 -26.43
C SER A 805 21.66 12.63 -27.60
N ARG A 806 21.60 11.32 -27.31
CA ARG A 806 21.70 10.25 -28.31
C ARG A 806 20.33 9.78 -28.81
N PHE A 807 19.28 9.92 -28.01
CA PHE A 807 17.91 9.58 -28.38
C PHE A 807 17.12 10.84 -28.76
N SER A 808 17.35 11.34 -29.97
CA SER A 808 16.78 12.62 -30.43
C SER A 808 15.37 12.52 -31.04
N ARG A 809 14.84 11.30 -31.22
CA ARG A 809 13.53 11.07 -31.85
C ARG A 809 12.75 9.98 -31.13
N THR A 810 11.45 10.24 -30.95
CA THR A 810 10.50 9.34 -30.31
C THR A 810 9.36 9.02 -31.27
N LEU A 811 9.10 7.73 -31.50
CA LEU A 811 7.97 7.23 -32.26
C LEU A 811 6.87 6.78 -31.29
N LEU A 812 5.68 7.39 -31.41
CA LEU A 812 4.52 7.05 -30.59
C LEU A 812 3.66 5.99 -31.29
N PHE A 813 3.49 4.85 -30.64
CA PHE A 813 2.63 3.75 -31.03
C PHE A 813 1.30 3.85 -30.28
N GLU A 814 0.30 4.38 -30.96
CA GLU A 814 -1.05 4.56 -30.44
C GLU A 814 -1.79 3.22 -30.29
N ASN A 815 -2.81 3.20 -29.43
CA ASN A 815 -3.68 2.03 -29.30
C ASN A 815 -4.48 1.83 -30.58
N TYR A 816 -4.66 0.57 -30.98
CA TYR A 816 -5.51 0.24 -32.12
C TYR A 816 -6.97 0.59 -31.85
N GLY A 817 -7.63 1.13 -32.87
CA GLY A 817 -9.08 1.28 -32.93
C GLY A 817 -9.79 -0.08 -33.03
N THR A 818 -11.08 -0.10 -32.72
CA THR A 818 -11.94 -1.29 -32.81
C THR A 818 -11.87 -1.92 -34.21
N SER A 819 -11.97 -1.09 -35.26
CA SER A 819 -11.88 -1.55 -36.66
C SER A 819 -10.50 -2.08 -37.04
N GLU A 820 -9.42 -1.65 -36.38
CA GLU A 820 -8.07 -2.16 -36.58
C GLU A 820 -7.87 -3.50 -35.86
N LEU A 821 -8.39 -3.63 -34.64
CA LEU A 821 -8.36 -4.89 -33.88
C LEU A 821 -9.15 -6.01 -34.57
N VAL A 822 -10.32 -5.69 -35.15
CA VAL A 822 -11.08 -6.65 -35.96
C VAL A 822 -10.27 -7.09 -37.18
N ARG A 823 -9.65 -6.15 -37.91
CA ARG A 823 -8.78 -6.48 -39.05
C ARG A 823 -7.58 -7.35 -38.66
N ILE A 824 -7.01 -7.16 -37.47
CA ILE A 824 -5.93 -8.02 -36.95
C ILE A 824 -6.43 -9.46 -36.75
N VAL A 825 -7.64 -9.64 -36.19
CA VAL A 825 -8.26 -10.96 -36.05
C VAL A 825 -8.53 -11.58 -37.42
N GLU A 826 -9.05 -10.81 -38.39
CA GLU A 826 -9.28 -11.26 -39.76
C GLU A 826 -7.99 -11.72 -40.46
N HIS A 827 -6.91 -10.95 -40.29
CA HIS A 827 -5.60 -11.31 -40.84
C HIS A 827 -5.09 -12.63 -40.25
N HIS A 828 -5.21 -12.81 -38.93
CA HIS A 828 -4.86 -14.08 -38.28
C HIS A 828 -5.74 -15.24 -38.74
N ALA A 829 -7.05 -15.02 -38.90
CA ALA A 829 -7.99 -16.03 -39.40
C ALA A 829 -7.63 -16.46 -40.82
N SER A 830 -7.44 -15.51 -41.74
CA SER A 830 -7.07 -15.78 -43.13
C SER A 830 -5.74 -16.55 -43.23
N LYS A 831 -4.73 -16.16 -42.45
CA LYS A 831 -3.43 -16.85 -42.40
C LYS A 831 -3.53 -18.32 -41.98
N HIS A 832 -4.51 -18.66 -41.14
CA HIS A 832 -4.76 -20.02 -40.66
C HIS A 832 -5.94 -20.69 -41.36
N GLN A 833 -6.39 -20.14 -42.51
CA GLN A 833 -7.50 -20.68 -43.32
C GLN A 833 -8.85 -20.74 -42.58
N TYR A 834 -9.07 -19.82 -41.64
CA TYR A 834 -10.37 -19.59 -41.02
C TYR A 834 -11.12 -18.43 -41.67
N GLU A 835 -12.44 -18.54 -41.73
CA GLU A 835 -13.36 -17.55 -42.25
C GLU A 835 -14.26 -17.03 -41.11
N LEU A 836 -14.38 -15.70 -41.02
CA LEU A 836 -15.28 -15.03 -40.07
C LEU A 836 -16.60 -14.72 -40.77
N THR A 837 -17.71 -15.14 -40.15
CA THR A 837 -19.05 -14.72 -40.63
C THR A 837 -19.28 -13.24 -40.39
N GLU A 838 -20.19 -12.62 -41.15
CA GLU A 838 -20.54 -11.21 -40.96
C GLU A 838 -21.07 -10.90 -39.56
N SER A 839 -21.86 -11.83 -39.00
CA SER A 839 -22.33 -11.73 -37.61
C SER A 839 -21.18 -11.79 -36.58
N THR A 840 -20.12 -12.54 -36.88
CA THR A 840 -18.93 -12.64 -36.02
C THR A 840 -18.12 -11.35 -36.05
N ARG A 841 -18.00 -10.69 -37.22
CA ARG A 841 -17.35 -9.37 -37.34
C ARG A 841 -18.07 -8.31 -36.50
N GLY A 842 -19.40 -8.25 -36.61
CA GLY A 842 -20.21 -7.35 -35.79
C GLY A 842 -20.04 -7.61 -34.30
N SER A 843 -20.04 -8.88 -33.88
CA SER A 843 -19.87 -9.27 -32.48
C SER A 843 -18.47 -8.97 -31.95
N LEU A 844 -17.42 -9.17 -32.75
CA LEU A 844 -16.04 -8.77 -32.43
C LEU A 844 -15.95 -7.25 -32.23
N SER A 845 -16.59 -6.45 -33.09
CA SER A 845 -16.60 -5.00 -32.96
C SER A 845 -17.23 -4.57 -31.62
N SER A 846 -18.42 -5.10 -31.29
CA SER A 846 -19.08 -4.79 -30.02
C SER A 846 -18.27 -5.25 -28.81
N TYR A 847 -17.62 -6.41 -28.91
CA TYR A 847 -16.75 -6.93 -27.85
C TYR A 847 -15.55 -6.00 -27.60
N PHE A 848 -14.86 -5.56 -28.67
CA PHE A 848 -13.72 -4.63 -28.54
C PHE A 848 -14.14 -3.22 -28.09
N ASP A 849 -15.34 -2.75 -28.42
CA ASP A 849 -15.86 -1.46 -27.93
C ASP A 849 -16.12 -1.45 -26.42
N MET A 850 -16.43 -2.60 -25.84
CA MET A 850 -16.65 -2.75 -24.39
C MET A 850 -15.34 -2.86 -23.58
N LEU A 851 -14.20 -3.12 -24.23
CA LEU A 851 -12.93 -3.28 -23.53
C LEU A 851 -12.33 -1.91 -23.15
N PRO A 852 -11.98 -1.70 -21.85
CA PRO A 852 -11.32 -0.47 -21.44
C PRO A 852 -9.94 -0.37 -22.08
N ARG A 853 -9.64 0.76 -22.73
CA ARG A 853 -8.35 1.05 -23.38
C ARG A 853 -7.37 1.74 -22.41
N ASP A 854 -7.22 1.16 -21.22
CA ASP A 854 -6.30 1.66 -20.21
C ASP A 854 -4.84 1.20 -20.46
N ARG A 855 -3.93 1.49 -19.51
CA ARG A 855 -2.48 1.14 -19.63
C ARG A 855 -2.22 -0.37 -19.74
N ARG A 856 -3.17 -1.23 -19.35
CA ARG A 856 -3.04 -2.69 -19.39
C ARG A 856 -3.62 -3.29 -20.67
N PHE A 857 -4.17 -2.46 -21.54
CA PHE A 857 -4.77 -2.91 -22.79
C PHE A 857 -3.72 -3.51 -23.75
N GLY A 858 -3.84 -4.81 -24.01
CA GLY A 858 -2.86 -5.59 -24.79
C GLY A 858 -2.92 -5.43 -26.31
N ASN A 859 -3.81 -4.58 -26.86
CA ASN A 859 -3.89 -4.26 -28.31
C ASN A 859 -3.86 -5.53 -29.21
N GLY A 860 -2.92 -5.61 -30.16
CA GLY A 860 -2.77 -6.76 -31.07
C GLY A 860 -2.49 -8.09 -30.35
N ARG A 861 -1.92 -8.06 -29.14
CA ARG A 861 -1.77 -9.27 -28.29
C ARG A 861 -3.15 -9.76 -27.84
N THR A 862 -4.02 -8.85 -27.42
CA THR A 862 -5.42 -9.15 -27.07
C THR A 862 -6.17 -9.69 -28.28
N ALA A 863 -6.04 -9.07 -29.45
CA ALA A 863 -6.66 -9.55 -30.69
C ALA A 863 -6.21 -10.98 -31.05
N ARG A 864 -4.90 -11.26 -30.95
CA ARG A 864 -4.36 -12.62 -31.16
C ARG A 864 -4.89 -13.63 -30.14
N GLN A 865 -4.99 -13.24 -28.87
CA GLN A 865 -5.52 -14.11 -27.81
C GLN A 865 -7.01 -14.41 -28.02
N ILE A 866 -7.79 -13.42 -28.47
CA ILE A 866 -9.20 -13.61 -28.83
C ILE A 866 -9.31 -14.58 -30.01
N PHE A 867 -8.50 -14.41 -31.06
CA PHE A 867 -8.47 -15.37 -32.18
C PHE A 867 -8.15 -16.79 -31.71
N GLN A 868 -7.14 -16.97 -30.85
CA GLN A 868 -6.79 -18.28 -30.30
C GLN A 868 -7.94 -18.88 -29.45
N THR A 869 -8.60 -18.05 -28.65
CA THR A 869 -9.76 -18.49 -27.86
C THR A 869 -10.92 -18.91 -28.77
N MET A 870 -11.12 -18.18 -29.86
CA MET A 870 -12.14 -18.49 -30.86
C MET A 870 -11.85 -19.82 -31.58
N THR A 871 -10.59 -20.10 -31.94
CA THR A 871 -10.24 -21.40 -32.54
C THR A 871 -10.38 -22.56 -31.55
N GLU A 872 -10.03 -22.35 -30.28
CA GLU A 872 -10.24 -23.36 -29.21
C GLU A 872 -11.73 -23.64 -28.99
N ARG A 873 -12.57 -22.61 -28.88
CA ARG A 873 -14.02 -22.75 -28.71
C ARG A 873 -14.68 -23.37 -29.93
N GLN A 874 -14.25 -23.00 -31.13
CA GLN A 874 -14.70 -23.63 -32.37
C GLN A 874 -14.34 -25.12 -32.40
N ALA A 875 -13.14 -25.51 -31.96
CA ALA A 875 -12.74 -26.91 -31.90
C ALA A 875 -13.66 -27.73 -30.97
N TYR A 876 -14.00 -27.19 -29.78
CA TYR A 876 -14.97 -27.84 -28.88
C TYR A 876 -16.36 -27.93 -29.50
N ARG A 877 -16.84 -26.84 -30.11
CA ARG A 877 -18.14 -26.82 -30.80
C ARG A 877 -18.22 -27.86 -31.91
N VAL A 878 -17.17 -27.99 -32.72
CA VAL A 878 -17.13 -28.95 -33.83
C VAL A 878 -16.99 -30.38 -33.34
N ALA A 879 -16.27 -30.62 -32.24
CA ALA A 879 -16.13 -31.95 -31.65
C ALA A 879 -17.46 -32.54 -31.12
N GLU A 880 -18.42 -31.70 -30.75
CA GLU A 880 -19.76 -32.10 -30.29
C GLU A 880 -20.75 -32.35 -31.45
N LEU A 881 -20.35 -32.11 -32.71
CA LEU A 881 -21.20 -32.39 -33.88
C LEU A 881 -21.10 -33.87 -34.27
N ALA A 882 -22.26 -34.49 -34.52
CA ALA A 882 -22.33 -35.90 -34.90
C ALA A 882 -21.74 -36.20 -36.31
N ASP A 883 -21.72 -35.21 -37.22
CA ASP A 883 -21.15 -35.32 -38.57
C ASP A 883 -20.63 -33.95 -39.08
N PRO A 884 -19.42 -33.52 -38.67
CA PRO A 884 -18.90 -32.18 -38.99
C PRO A 884 -18.54 -32.04 -40.46
N GLN A 885 -18.99 -30.96 -41.10
CA GLN A 885 -18.68 -30.67 -42.51
C GLN A 885 -17.40 -29.84 -42.64
N ALA A 886 -16.77 -29.86 -43.83
CA ALA A 886 -15.56 -29.07 -44.10
C ALA A 886 -15.75 -27.56 -43.84
N SER A 887 -16.96 -27.04 -44.06
CA SER A 887 -17.31 -25.65 -43.74
C SER A 887 -17.30 -25.36 -42.23
N ASP A 888 -17.61 -26.35 -41.38
CA ASP A 888 -17.62 -26.16 -39.92
C ASP A 888 -16.20 -26.09 -39.36
N LEU A 889 -15.24 -26.75 -40.01
CA LEU A 889 -13.82 -26.76 -39.64
C LEU A 889 -13.13 -25.42 -39.89
N VAL A 890 -13.62 -24.61 -40.85
CA VAL A 890 -13.03 -23.34 -41.24
C VAL A 890 -13.81 -22.11 -40.76
N THR A 891 -15.06 -22.26 -40.30
CA THR A 891 -15.91 -21.11 -39.96
C THR A 891 -15.88 -20.77 -38.46
N LEU A 892 -15.54 -19.52 -38.13
CA LEU A 892 -15.66 -18.93 -36.78
C LEU A 892 -16.97 -18.14 -36.62
N ARG A 893 -17.75 -18.49 -35.59
CA ARG A 893 -19.10 -17.98 -35.31
C ARG A 893 -19.12 -17.04 -34.09
N PRO A 894 -20.19 -16.25 -33.86
CA PRO A 894 -20.28 -15.38 -32.68
C PRO A 894 -20.17 -16.13 -31.35
N GLU A 895 -20.68 -17.35 -31.30
CA GLU A 895 -20.61 -18.24 -30.12
C GLU A 895 -19.18 -18.67 -29.75
N ASP A 896 -18.23 -18.54 -30.68
CA ASP A 896 -16.82 -18.86 -30.44
C ASP A 896 -16.08 -17.68 -29.75
N LEU A 897 -16.70 -16.50 -29.61
CA LEU A 897 -16.10 -15.36 -28.89
C LEU A 897 -15.95 -15.65 -27.39
N PRO A 898 -14.93 -15.09 -26.71
CA PRO A 898 -14.83 -15.09 -25.25
C PRO A 898 -16.10 -14.53 -24.58
N ALA A 899 -16.47 -15.10 -23.43
CA ALA A 899 -17.68 -14.74 -22.70
C ALA A 899 -17.46 -13.51 -21.81
#